data_AF-L9L895-F1
#
_entry.id   AF-L9L895-F1
#
_cell.length_a   1.000
_cell.length_b   1.000
_cell.length_c   1.000
_cell.angle_alpha   90.00
_cell.angle_beta   90.00
_cell.angle_gamma   90.00
#
_symmetry.space_group_name_H-M   'P 1'
#
loop_
_entity.id
_entity.type
_entity.pdbx_description
1 polymer ?
#
loop_
_entity_poly.entity_id
_entity_poly.type
_entity_poly.pdbx_seq_one_letter_code
_entity_poly.pdbx_strand_id
1 'polypeptide(L)'
;MPSFLPVGLLWTRRVQIRLPLNWRPALNLAALDCADESNSAVCRDFNIAGFPTVRFFQAFSKNVPGTTLPVAGADVQTLRERLIDALESHRDTWPPACPPLEPAKLEEIEGFFARNDEEYLALIFEKEGSYLGREKENYFQLVPSLGMQDVWSVRAQGPVGDVRQVTLDLSQRHGLAVRRVLNTEGNVVSKFGVTDFPSCYLLFRNGSVSRVPVLVESRSFYTAYLQRLSGLTREAAEATAVPTAAKTIAPTAWKLADRSKVYMADLESALHYILRIEVGKFSVLEGQRLVALKKFVAVLAKYFPGQPLVQNFLHSVEDWLKKQQRKKIPYSFFKNALDSRREGAVLAKKVNWIGCQGSEPHFRGYPCSLWVLFHFLTVQAARQNGDHSPETANAQEVLQAIRGYVRYFFGCRDCANHFEQMAAASMNRVASLNDAVLWLWSGHNKVNARLAGAPSEDPQFPKVQWPPRELCSACHNEVQGPPVWDVAATLNFLKTHFSPSNVVMNFPHNRLAPRHGAQVLADTPGLVMGVLDLAVGNSTLRPEGAETAELQGTFVPEVPVWRPKASPPQELHAGRGPEGPPELPAVPQEAELEPLQGLRHLSKRDIGAVGLAEPWAGKNHLGDPAEPRYLGRSSKQLASMPEGKPKAPGGPWLQVLGGGFSHLDISLCVGLYSLSFLGLLAAYTSFRARMRALKGHSSHPAA
;
A
#
# COMPACT_ATOMS: atom_id res chain seq x y z
N MET A 1 -9.27 -27.18 16.34
CA MET A 1 -9.45 -25.77 16.72
C MET A 1 -8.13 -25.26 17.27
N PRO A 2 -7.68 -24.04 16.91
CA PRO A 2 -6.64 -23.33 17.65
C PRO A 2 -7.23 -22.35 18.68
N SER A 3 -6.42 -22.00 19.67
CA SER A 3 -6.78 -21.27 20.89
C SER A 3 -7.10 -19.78 20.70
N PHE A 4 -7.61 -19.17 21.77
CA PHE A 4 -7.89 -17.74 21.94
C PHE A 4 -6.77 -16.81 21.44
N LEU A 5 -7.16 -15.66 20.88
CA LEU A 5 -6.29 -14.51 20.61
C LEU A 5 -6.90 -13.24 21.23
N PRO A 6 -6.10 -12.34 21.83
CA PRO A 6 -6.56 -11.03 22.29
C PRO A 6 -6.74 -10.06 21.12
N VAL A 7 -7.38 -8.91 21.41
CA VAL A 7 -7.60 -7.77 20.49
C VAL A 7 -6.35 -7.46 19.66
N GLY A 8 -6.43 -7.61 18.33
CA GLY A 8 -5.28 -7.44 17.43
C GLY A 8 -5.69 -6.91 16.05
N LEU A 9 -5.25 -5.71 15.68
CA LEU A 9 -5.47 -5.18 14.33
C LEU A 9 -4.56 -5.84 13.30
N LEU A 10 -5.09 -6.11 12.09
CA LEU A 10 -4.33 -6.62 10.95
C LEU A 10 -3.92 -5.48 9.99
N TRP A 11 -2.60 -5.31 9.79
CA TRP A 11 -1.98 -4.35 8.87
C TRP A 11 -1.45 -5.03 7.61
N THR A 12 -1.78 -4.50 6.42
CA THR A 12 -1.45 -5.15 5.13
C THR A 12 -0.29 -4.52 4.34
N ARG A 13 0.48 -3.62 4.98
CA ARG A 13 1.87 -3.23 4.67
C ARG A 13 2.42 -2.35 5.81
N ARG A 14 3.75 -2.15 5.88
CA ARG A 14 4.40 -1.39 6.97
C ARG A 14 4.10 0.12 6.92
N VAL A 15 2.94 0.53 7.44
CA VAL A 15 2.82 1.83 8.11
C VAL A 15 3.35 1.64 9.52
N GLN A 16 4.54 2.18 9.83
CA GLN A 16 5.17 1.94 11.14
C GLN A 16 4.59 2.86 12.22
N ILE A 17 3.30 2.67 12.54
CA ILE A 17 2.68 3.32 13.69
C ILE A 17 3.30 2.76 14.96
N ARG A 18 4.25 3.50 15.53
CA ARG A 18 4.65 3.33 16.92
C ARG A 18 3.54 3.87 17.82
N LEU A 19 2.48 3.08 18.00
CA LEU A 19 1.68 3.18 19.21
C LEU A 19 2.57 2.84 20.41
N PRO A 20 2.27 3.37 21.62
CA PRO A 20 2.96 2.95 22.83
C PRO A 20 2.85 1.45 23.02
N LEU A 21 3.94 0.77 23.37
CA LEU A 21 3.88 -0.64 23.80
C LEU A 21 3.05 -0.78 25.09
N ASN A 22 2.84 0.32 25.80
CA ASN A 22 2.09 0.46 27.05
C ASN A 22 0.62 0.02 26.93
N TRP A 23 -0.01 0.15 25.76
CA TRP A 23 -1.44 -0.17 25.57
C TRP A 23 -1.70 -1.69 25.42
N ARG A 24 -0.66 -2.52 25.54
CA ARG A 24 -0.78 -3.99 25.54
C ARG A 24 -1.04 -4.52 26.96
N PRO A 25 -1.78 -5.62 27.15
CA PRO A 25 -2.41 -6.44 26.12
C PRO A 25 -3.80 -5.96 25.66
N ALA A 26 -4.32 -4.83 26.19
CA ALA A 26 -5.64 -4.28 25.86
C ALA A 26 -5.86 -4.04 24.36
N LEU A 27 -4.83 -3.53 23.66
CA LEU A 27 -4.83 -3.30 22.22
C LEU A 27 -3.50 -3.76 21.58
N ASN A 28 -3.56 -4.68 20.62
CA ASN A 28 -2.38 -5.11 19.86
C ASN A 28 -2.45 -4.67 18.38
N LEU A 29 -1.28 -4.44 17.78
CA LEU A 29 -1.12 -4.27 16.34
C LEU A 29 -0.29 -5.44 15.78
N ALA A 30 -0.77 -6.08 14.71
CA ALA A 30 -0.11 -7.18 14.01
C ALA A 30 -0.12 -6.95 12.49
N ALA A 31 0.97 -7.28 11.80
CA ALA A 31 1.07 -7.11 10.35
C ALA A 31 1.03 -8.47 9.63
N LEU A 32 0.28 -8.54 8.52
CA LEU A 32 0.16 -9.70 7.65
C LEU A 32 0.31 -9.24 6.21
N ASP A 33 1.39 -9.68 5.53
CA ASP A 33 1.70 -9.22 4.18
C ASP A 33 0.90 -10.01 3.12
N CYS A 34 -0.19 -9.40 2.65
CA CYS A 34 -1.03 -9.94 1.59
C CYS A 34 -0.38 -9.90 0.18
N ALA A 35 0.87 -9.48 0.05
CA ALA A 35 1.65 -9.66 -1.19
C ALA A 35 2.31 -11.06 -1.30
N ASP A 36 2.38 -11.83 -0.21
CA ASP A 36 2.83 -13.22 -0.25
C ASP A 36 1.69 -14.16 -0.67
N GLU A 37 1.97 -15.11 -1.57
CA GLU A 37 1.00 -16.10 -2.05
C GLU A 37 0.45 -16.99 -0.93
N SER A 38 1.28 -17.32 0.07
CA SER A 38 0.85 -18.10 1.24
C SER A 38 -0.28 -17.41 2.02
N ASN A 39 -0.27 -16.07 2.03
CA ASN A 39 -1.28 -15.25 2.70
C ASN A 39 -2.51 -14.96 1.82
N SER A 40 -2.50 -15.29 0.53
CA SER A 40 -3.60 -15.00 -0.40
C SER A 40 -4.95 -15.59 0.01
N ALA A 41 -4.95 -16.70 0.77
CA ALA A 41 -6.16 -17.31 1.32
C ALA A 41 -6.77 -16.46 2.44
N VAL A 42 -6.03 -16.25 3.53
CA VAL A 42 -6.50 -15.44 4.67
C VAL A 42 -6.88 -14.01 4.23
N CYS A 43 -6.16 -13.39 3.29
CA CYS A 43 -6.52 -12.07 2.77
C CYS A 43 -7.83 -12.06 1.97
N ARG A 44 -8.17 -13.15 1.27
CA ARG A 44 -9.49 -13.31 0.62
C ARG A 44 -10.59 -13.57 1.63
N ASP A 45 -10.34 -14.42 2.62
CA ASP A 45 -11.34 -14.83 3.60
C ASP A 45 -11.70 -13.66 4.55
N PHE A 46 -10.74 -12.79 4.85
CA PHE A 46 -10.96 -11.49 5.52
C PHE A 46 -11.41 -10.37 4.56
N ASN A 47 -11.81 -10.71 3.33
CA ASN A 47 -12.38 -9.83 2.31
C ASN A 47 -11.55 -8.56 2.05
N ILE A 48 -10.23 -8.71 1.92
CA ILE A 48 -9.29 -7.59 1.71
C ILE A 48 -9.22 -7.22 0.22
N ALA A 49 -10.08 -6.28 -0.19
CA ALA A 49 -10.20 -5.83 -1.58
C ALA A 49 -8.98 -5.05 -2.14
N GLY A 50 -8.08 -4.58 -1.27
CA GLY A 50 -6.89 -3.81 -1.66
C GLY A 50 -6.09 -3.33 -0.44
N PHE A 51 -4.99 -2.61 -0.69
CA PHE A 51 -3.99 -2.27 0.32
C PHE A 51 -3.64 -0.77 0.29
N PRO A 52 -3.35 -0.16 1.46
CA PRO A 52 -3.50 -0.74 2.80
C PRO A 52 -4.99 -0.85 3.20
N THR A 53 -5.37 -1.97 3.79
CA THR A 53 -6.61 -2.13 4.58
C THR A 53 -6.23 -2.45 6.01
N VAL A 54 -7.00 -1.92 6.97
CA VAL A 54 -6.84 -2.13 8.40
C VAL A 54 -8.17 -2.62 8.98
N ARG A 55 -8.12 -3.72 9.74
CA ARG A 55 -9.26 -4.34 10.40
C ARG A 55 -9.10 -4.24 11.92
N PHE A 56 -10.16 -3.82 12.60
CA PHE A 56 -10.30 -3.84 14.06
C PHE A 56 -11.14 -5.04 14.50
N PHE A 57 -10.76 -5.66 15.61
CA PHE A 57 -11.41 -6.84 16.18
C PHE A 57 -11.62 -6.63 17.67
N GLN A 58 -12.88 -6.64 18.11
CA GLN A 58 -13.26 -6.51 19.52
C GLN A 58 -12.80 -7.73 20.34
N ALA A 59 -12.66 -7.56 21.65
CA ALA A 59 -12.25 -8.60 22.58
C ALA A 59 -13.20 -9.81 22.50
N PHE A 60 -12.63 -11.02 22.44
CA PHE A 60 -13.37 -12.28 22.35
C PHE A 60 -14.34 -12.40 21.15
N SER A 61 -14.28 -11.47 20.19
CA SER A 61 -15.25 -11.39 19.10
C SER A 61 -15.10 -12.53 18.10
N LYS A 62 -16.24 -13.13 17.73
CA LYS A 62 -16.34 -14.15 16.66
C LYS A 62 -16.59 -13.52 15.27
N ASN A 63 -16.66 -12.18 15.18
CA ASN A 63 -17.06 -11.45 13.99
C ASN A 63 -15.94 -11.32 12.95
N VAL A 64 -15.63 -12.41 12.25
CA VAL A 64 -14.83 -12.38 11.01
C VAL A 64 -15.67 -11.68 9.92
N PRO A 65 -15.17 -10.69 9.17
CA PRO A 65 -13.75 -10.31 8.97
C PRO A 65 -13.27 -9.07 9.76
N GLY A 66 -13.99 -8.64 10.80
CA GLY A 66 -13.68 -7.44 11.59
C GLY A 66 -14.06 -6.12 10.92
N THR A 67 -14.15 -5.06 11.73
CA THR A 67 -14.57 -3.72 11.30
C THR A 67 -13.45 -3.00 10.56
N THR A 68 -13.73 -2.37 9.42
CA THR A 68 -12.73 -1.58 8.68
C THR A 68 -12.44 -0.26 9.40
N LEU A 69 -11.18 -0.02 9.75
CA LEU A 69 -10.74 1.26 10.33
C LEU A 69 -10.16 2.16 9.21
N PRO A 70 -10.69 3.36 8.95
CA PRO A 70 -10.17 4.23 7.88
C PRO A 70 -8.78 4.79 8.19
N VAL A 71 -7.81 4.59 7.29
CA VAL A 71 -6.42 5.06 7.50
C VAL A 71 -5.83 5.91 6.38
N ALA A 72 -6.50 6.04 5.21
CA ALA A 72 -6.00 6.85 4.11
C ALA A 72 -5.92 8.34 4.51
N GLY A 73 -4.76 8.96 4.30
CA GLY A 73 -4.50 10.37 4.62
C GLY A 73 -4.46 10.72 6.12
N ALA A 74 -4.57 9.74 7.02
CA ALA A 74 -4.58 9.96 8.46
C ALA A 74 -3.17 10.01 9.05
N ASP A 75 -2.94 10.90 10.01
CA ASP A 75 -1.69 10.98 10.77
C ASP A 75 -1.71 10.07 12.01
N VAL A 76 -0.58 10.01 12.74
CA VAL A 76 -0.45 9.13 13.91
C VAL A 76 -1.44 9.48 15.03
N GLN A 77 -1.90 10.73 15.12
CA GLN A 77 -2.85 11.16 16.14
C GLN A 77 -4.29 10.79 15.76
N THR A 78 -4.71 11.13 14.54
CA THR A 78 -5.99 10.72 13.95
C THR A 78 -6.20 9.21 14.05
N LEU A 79 -5.11 8.44 13.94
CA LEU A 79 -5.12 6.98 14.04
C LEU A 79 -5.17 6.47 15.49
N ARG A 80 -4.72 7.23 16.50
CA ARG A 80 -4.95 6.91 17.92
C ARG A 80 -6.38 7.18 18.32
N GLU A 81 -6.94 8.30 17.91
CA GLU A 81 -8.32 8.70 18.19
C GLU A 81 -9.29 7.65 17.65
N ARG A 82 -9.17 7.29 16.36
CA ARG A 82 -9.96 6.20 15.73
C ARG A 82 -9.78 4.82 16.38
N LEU A 83 -8.70 4.59 17.14
CA LEU A 83 -8.50 3.35 17.90
C LEU A 83 -9.14 3.41 19.29
N ILE A 84 -9.24 4.60 19.89
CA ILE A 84 -9.99 4.83 21.12
C ILE A 84 -11.49 4.74 20.82
N ASP A 85 -11.97 5.40 19.76
CA ASP A 85 -13.36 5.27 19.29
C ASP A 85 -13.73 3.80 19.02
N ALA A 86 -12.77 3.01 18.51
CA ALA A 86 -12.94 1.57 18.28
C ALA A 86 -12.90 0.74 19.57
N LEU A 87 -12.14 1.14 20.59
CA LEU A 87 -12.21 0.54 21.94
C LEU A 87 -13.54 0.89 22.62
N GLU A 88 -14.03 2.12 22.51
CA GLU A 88 -15.35 2.54 23.03
C GLU A 88 -16.53 1.91 22.25
N SER A 89 -16.29 1.35 21.05
CA SER A 89 -17.32 0.63 20.28
C SER A 89 -17.75 -0.73 20.88
N HIS A 90 -17.03 -1.22 21.89
CA HIS A 90 -17.36 -2.43 22.63
C HIS A 90 -18.74 -2.33 23.32
N ARG A 91 -19.42 -3.47 23.49
CA ARG A 91 -20.73 -3.56 24.16
C ARG A 91 -20.78 -4.77 25.08
N ASP A 92 -20.98 -5.96 24.51
CA ASP A 92 -21.23 -7.21 25.25
C ASP A 92 -19.92 -7.90 25.71
N THR A 93 -18.78 -7.28 25.41
CA THR A 93 -17.42 -7.78 25.66
C THR A 93 -16.50 -6.58 25.91
N TRP A 94 -15.50 -6.73 26.79
CA TRP A 94 -14.50 -5.69 27.06
C TRP A 94 -13.10 -6.35 27.20
N PRO A 95 -12.00 -5.71 26.77
CA PRO A 95 -10.67 -6.29 26.95
C PRO A 95 -10.28 -6.23 28.45
N PRO A 96 -9.92 -7.34 29.12
CA PRO A 96 -9.75 -7.33 30.59
C PRO A 96 -8.63 -6.39 31.09
N ALA A 97 -7.59 -6.16 30.29
CA ALA A 97 -6.52 -5.22 30.61
C ALA A 97 -6.79 -3.79 30.14
N CYS A 98 -7.98 -3.50 29.59
CA CYS A 98 -8.37 -2.13 29.24
C CYS A 98 -9.04 -1.48 30.46
N PRO A 99 -8.45 -0.43 31.07
CA PRO A 99 -9.17 0.39 32.04
C PRO A 99 -10.41 1.05 31.40
N PRO A 100 -11.47 1.36 32.17
CA PRO A 100 -12.69 1.97 31.64
C PRO A 100 -12.44 3.38 31.10
N LEU A 101 -13.05 3.72 29.96
CA LEU A 101 -12.73 4.92 29.15
C LEU A 101 -13.86 5.97 29.12
N GLU A 102 -15.06 5.59 29.53
CA GLU A 102 -16.23 6.45 29.69
C GLU A 102 -16.11 7.39 30.91
N PRO A 103 -16.87 8.51 30.98
CA PRO A 103 -16.81 9.43 32.12
C PRO A 103 -17.25 8.80 33.45
N ALA A 104 -16.43 8.97 34.48
CA ALA A 104 -16.72 8.53 35.84
C ALA A 104 -17.73 9.44 36.53
N LYS A 105 -18.58 8.85 37.39
CA LYS A 105 -19.61 9.53 38.18
C LYS A 105 -19.25 9.56 39.66
N LEU A 106 -19.93 10.42 40.43
CA LEU A 106 -19.68 10.57 41.87
C LEU A 106 -19.75 9.23 42.64
N GLU A 107 -20.79 8.43 42.40
CA GLU A 107 -21.00 7.10 43.02
C GLU A 107 -19.86 6.10 42.75
N GLU A 108 -19.17 6.24 41.62
CA GLU A 108 -18.03 5.41 41.25
C GLU A 108 -16.80 5.80 42.08
N ILE A 109 -16.55 7.11 42.15
CA ILE A 109 -15.39 7.73 42.81
C ILE A 109 -15.48 7.55 44.34
N GLU A 110 -16.64 7.78 44.94
CA GLU A 110 -16.81 7.68 46.41
C GLU A 110 -16.60 6.26 46.94
N GLY A 111 -17.09 5.25 46.23
CA GLY A 111 -16.86 3.85 46.57
C GLY A 111 -15.61 3.24 45.92
N PHE A 112 -14.69 4.03 45.36
CA PHE A 112 -13.57 3.48 44.56
C PHE A 112 -12.66 2.57 45.40
N PHE A 113 -12.04 3.11 46.45
CA PHE A 113 -11.06 2.37 47.29
C PHE A 113 -11.67 1.24 48.14
N ALA A 114 -13.01 1.15 48.19
CA ALA A 114 -13.75 0.07 48.83
C ALA A 114 -14.08 -1.10 47.86
N ARG A 115 -13.84 -0.92 46.56
CA ARG A 115 -14.12 -1.90 45.49
C ARG A 115 -12.88 -2.28 44.67
N ASN A 116 -11.77 -1.56 44.84
CA ASN A 116 -10.54 -1.68 44.08
C ASN A 116 -9.33 -1.65 45.04
N ASP A 117 -8.20 -2.22 44.62
CA ASP A 117 -7.01 -2.42 45.47
C ASP A 117 -5.87 -1.43 45.20
N GLU A 118 -6.08 -0.49 44.27
CA GLU A 118 -5.15 0.55 43.92
C GLU A 118 -4.92 1.56 45.06
N GLU A 119 -3.65 1.95 45.25
CA GLU A 119 -3.24 2.97 46.23
C GLU A 119 -3.63 4.38 45.78
N TYR A 120 -3.75 4.59 44.46
CA TYR A 120 -3.97 5.88 43.85
C TYR A 120 -5.12 5.85 42.82
N LEU A 121 -5.91 6.92 42.79
CA LEU A 121 -6.87 7.21 41.73
C LEU A 121 -6.58 8.60 41.16
N ALA A 122 -6.14 8.66 39.91
CA ALA A 122 -5.98 9.92 39.18
C ALA A 122 -7.30 10.29 38.46
N LEU A 123 -7.94 11.36 38.91
CA LEU A 123 -9.06 11.98 38.20
C LEU A 123 -8.52 13.05 37.25
N ILE A 124 -8.90 12.99 35.98
CA ILE A 124 -8.55 14.02 34.98
C ILE A 124 -9.84 14.68 34.48
N PHE A 125 -9.96 15.96 34.77
CA PHE A 125 -11.12 16.78 34.46
C PHE A 125 -10.95 17.44 33.09
N GLU A 126 -11.97 17.36 32.24
CA GLU A 126 -11.91 17.90 30.88
C GLU A 126 -13.28 18.32 30.34
N LYS A 127 -13.34 18.73 29.06
CA LYS A 127 -14.58 19.14 28.38
C LYS A 127 -15.06 18.06 27.40
N GLU A 128 -16.33 18.06 27.03
CA GLU A 128 -16.80 17.18 25.96
C GLU A 128 -16.17 17.59 24.61
N GLY A 129 -15.72 16.61 23.82
CA GLY A 129 -14.88 16.85 22.65
C GLY A 129 -13.49 17.45 22.98
N SER A 130 -13.04 17.35 24.24
CA SER A 130 -11.67 17.67 24.64
C SER A 130 -10.72 16.59 24.18
N TYR A 131 -9.74 17.03 23.41
CA TYR A 131 -8.43 16.43 23.36
C TYR A 131 -7.54 17.29 24.30
N LEU A 132 -6.73 16.66 25.17
CA LEU A 132 -5.88 17.32 26.16
C LEU A 132 -4.86 18.27 25.53
N GLY A 133 -4.99 19.57 25.83
CA GLY A 133 -4.06 20.63 25.42
C GLY A 133 -4.48 21.34 24.14
N ARG A 134 -5.66 21.99 24.14
CA ARG A 134 -6.08 22.91 23.05
C ARG A 134 -5.31 24.24 23.13
N GLU A 135 -3.99 24.16 23.12
CA GLU A 135 -3.12 25.27 23.44
C GLU A 135 -2.27 25.64 22.22
N LYS A 136 -2.62 26.78 21.61
CA LYS A 136 -1.67 27.54 20.78
C LYS A 136 -0.71 28.24 21.74
N GLU A 137 0.18 27.48 22.39
CA GLU A 137 0.97 28.00 23.49
C GLU A 137 2.08 28.95 22.99
N ASN A 138 1.71 30.22 22.86
CA ASN A 138 2.60 31.32 22.62
C ASN A 138 3.15 31.84 23.97
N TYR A 139 3.69 30.97 24.82
CA TYR A 139 4.36 31.36 26.07
C TYR A 139 5.87 31.52 25.88
N PHE A 140 6.24 32.64 25.26
CA PHE A 140 7.53 33.26 25.53
C PHE A 140 7.40 34.13 26.79
N GLN A 141 7.84 33.66 27.96
CA GLN A 141 7.99 34.57 29.09
C GLN A 141 9.21 34.30 29.99
N LEU A 142 10.25 35.09 29.70
CA LEU A 142 11.16 35.72 30.67
C LEU A 142 11.78 34.84 31.76
N VAL A 143 12.96 34.28 31.43
CA VAL A 143 14.10 34.32 32.35
C VAL A 143 14.93 35.56 32.00
N PRO A 144 14.98 36.60 32.86
CA PRO A 144 15.84 37.76 32.64
C PRO A 144 17.32 37.40 32.75
N SER A 145 18.15 38.01 31.89
CA SER A 145 19.62 38.03 31.96
C SER A 145 20.34 36.68 32.15
N LEU A 146 20.74 36.07 31.03
CA LEU A 146 22.14 36.18 30.56
C LEU A 146 22.18 35.90 29.05
N GLY A 147 22.85 36.76 28.29
CA GLY A 147 22.68 36.83 26.83
C GLY A 147 23.45 35.75 26.08
N MET A 148 22.74 34.85 25.40
CA MET A 148 23.30 33.93 24.40
C MET A 148 22.24 33.58 23.36
N GLN A 149 22.44 34.00 22.10
CA GLN A 149 21.54 33.68 20.99
C GLN A 149 22.10 32.47 20.22
N ASP A 150 21.60 31.26 20.52
CA ASP A 150 21.81 30.09 19.67
C ASP A 150 20.54 29.22 19.65
N VAL A 151 20.10 28.82 18.45
CA VAL A 151 18.71 28.40 18.21
C VAL A 151 18.54 26.87 18.24
N TRP A 152 18.03 26.36 19.36
CA TRP A 152 17.54 24.98 19.45
C TRP A 152 16.13 24.86 18.84
N SER A 153 16.07 24.56 17.53
CA SER A 153 14.81 24.36 16.79
C SER A 153 14.16 23.00 17.11
N VAL A 154 13.68 22.82 18.35
CA VAL A 154 12.84 21.68 18.72
C VAL A 154 11.43 21.94 18.19
N ARG A 155 11.18 21.51 16.95
CA ARG A 155 9.85 21.58 16.32
C ARG A 155 8.89 20.55 16.96
N ALA A 156 8.33 20.91 18.11
CA ALA A 156 7.28 20.17 18.79
C ALA A 156 5.92 20.33 18.08
N GLN A 157 5.83 19.91 16.82
CA GLN A 157 4.55 19.77 16.11
C GLN A 157 3.89 18.44 16.48
N GLY A 158 3.40 18.36 17.73
CA GLY A 158 2.56 17.27 18.23
C GLY A 158 1.16 17.80 18.51
N PRO A 159 0.11 17.33 17.82
CA PRO A 159 -1.25 17.64 18.22
C PRO A 159 -1.56 17.00 19.58
N VAL A 160 -2.12 17.83 20.47
CA VAL A 160 -3.19 17.55 21.44
C VAL A 160 -3.37 16.07 21.82
N GLY A 161 -3.13 15.73 23.09
CA GLY A 161 -3.38 14.38 23.62
C GLY A 161 -4.87 14.11 23.86
N ASP A 162 -5.20 13.09 24.65
CA ASP A 162 -6.57 12.80 25.09
C ASP A 162 -6.47 12.21 26.51
N VAL A 163 -7.45 12.44 27.38
CA VAL A 163 -7.44 11.83 28.72
C VAL A 163 -7.44 10.30 28.61
N ARG A 164 -8.19 9.76 27.65
CA ARG A 164 -8.27 8.33 27.35
C ARG A 164 -6.90 7.77 26.91
N GLN A 165 -6.05 8.59 26.28
CA GLN A 165 -4.66 8.21 25.98
C GLN A 165 -3.78 8.16 27.23
N VAL A 166 -4.03 8.97 28.27
CA VAL A 166 -3.32 8.88 29.57
C VAL A 166 -3.72 7.61 30.31
N THR A 167 -5.03 7.33 30.37
CA THR A 167 -5.59 6.10 30.94
C THR A 167 -5.00 4.84 30.28
N LEU A 168 -4.91 4.80 28.94
CA LEU A 168 -4.28 3.70 28.21
C LEU A 168 -2.73 3.67 28.29
N ASP A 169 -2.05 4.82 28.45
CA ASP A 169 -0.59 4.86 28.66
C ASP A 169 -0.14 4.25 30.00
N LEU A 170 -1.08 4.11 30.94
CA LEU A 170 -0.89 3.65 32.30
C LEU A 170 -1.52 2.28 32.58
N SER A 171 -2.21 1.65 31.62
CA SER A 171 -2.91 0.36 31.82
C SER A 171 -2.01 -0.84 32.20
N GLN A 172 -0.69 -0.70 32.14
CA GLN A 172 0.29 -1.69 32.63
C GLN A 172 0.75 -1.44 34.08
N ARG A 173 0.20 -0.44 34.78
CA ARG A 173 0.61 -0.02 36.13
C ARG A 173 -0.41 -0.45 37.17
N HIS A 174 -0.11 -1.50 37.91
CA HIS A 174 -0.88 -1.89 39.09
C HIS A 174 -0.61 -0.92 40.25
N GLY A 175 -1.64 -0.66 41.05
CA GLY A 175 -1.61 0.32 42.14
C GLY A 175 -2.10 1.74 41.75
N LEU A 176 -2.39 2.01 40.48
CA LEU A 176 -2.93 3.30 40.01
C LEU A 176 -4.08 3.10 39.01
N ALA A 177 -5.27 3.61 39.36
CA ALA A 177 -6.36 3.82 38.42
C ALA A 177 -6.34 5.24 37.83
N VAL A 178 -6.88 5.41 36.61
CA VAL A 178 -7.03 6.71 35.95
C VAL A 178 -8.42 6.82 35.35
N ARG A 179 -9.18 7.85 35.73
CA ARG A 179 -10.56 8.06 35.27
C ARG A 179 -10.76 9.50 34.77
N ARG A 180 -11.59 9.66 33.73
CA ARG A 180 -11.95 10.97 33.17
C ARG A 180 -13.23 11.48 33.82
N VAL A 181 -13.32 12.80 34.01
CA VAL A 181 -14.53 13.49 34.49
C VAL A 181 -14.84 14.66 33.56
N LEU A 182 -16.08 14.78 33.11
CA LEU A 182 -16.49 15.90 32.27
C LEU A 182 -16.85 17.13 33.11
N ASN A 183 -16.61 18.32 32.58
CA ASN A 183 -16.99 19.60 33.18
C ASN A 183 -18.50 19.77 33.39
N THR A 184 -19.31 18.89 32.81
CA THR A 184 -20.77 18.81 32.95
C THR A 184 -21.21 17.95 34.14
N GLU A 185 -20.31 17.13 34.72
CA GLU A 185 -20.58 16.32 35.91
C GLU A 185 -20.46 17.18 37.19
N GLY A 186 -21.40 18.13 37.33
CA GLY A 186 -21.36 19.20 38.32
C GLY A 186 -21.21 18.74 39.77
N ASN A 187 -21.71 17.55 40.11
CA ASN A 187 -21.58 16.94 41.43
C ASN A 187 -20.12 16.62 41.80
N VAL A 188 -19.34 16.12 40.83
CA VAL A 188 -17.92 15.80 41.02
C VAL A 188 -17.08 17.07 40.92
N VAL A 189 -17.36 17.93 39.93
CA VAL A 189 -16.67 19.21 39.73
C VAL A 189 -16.74 20.11 40.97
N SER A 190 -17.93 20.24 41.57
CA SER A 190 -18.12 21.03 42.79
C SER A 190 -17.47 20.40 44.01
N LYS A 191 -17.58 19.07 44.20
CA LYS A 191 -16.97 18.35 45.33
C LYS A 191 -15.44 18.52 45.40
N PHE A 192 -14.77 18.52 44.24
CA PHE A 192 -13.31 18.69 44.16
C PHE A 192 -12.87 20.15 43.88
N GLY A 193 -13.81 21.11 43.82
CA GLY A 193 -13.53 22.53 43.63
C GLY A 193 -12.87 22.87 42.29
N VAL A 194 -13.17 22.13 41.23
CA VAL A 194 -12.40 22.19 39.97
C VAL A 194 -12.83 23.37 39.10
N THR A 195 -11.90 24.30 38.88
CA THR A 195 -12.05 25.46 37.97
C THR A 195 -11.37 25.24 36.61
N ASP A 196 -10.29 24.47 36.60
CA ASP A 196 -9.37 24.37 35.47
C ASP A 196 -9.71 23.18 34.57
N PHE A 197 -9.80 23.40 33.26
CA PHE A 197 -10.18 22.37 32.30
C PHE A 197 -9.33 22.48 31.02
N PRO A 198 -8.33 21.59 30.80
CA PRO A 198 -8.07 20.38 31.58
C PRO A 198 -7.34 20.60 32.91
N SER A 199 -7.49 19.66 33.84
CA SER A 199 -6.67 19.55 35.07
C SER A 199 -6.64 18.11 35.59
N CYS A 200 -5.66 17.76 36.43
CA CYS A 200 -5.58 16.44 37.07
C CYS A 200 -5.46 16.54 38.60
N TYR A 201 -6.17 15.65 39.30
CA TYR A 201 -6.17 15.50 40.74
C TYR A 201 -5.84 14.04 41.11
N LEU A 202 -4.95 13.85 42.07
CA LEU A 202 -4.56 12.56 42.60
C LEU A 202 -5.24 12.32 43.95
N LEU A 203 -6.04 11.27 44.03
CA LEU A 203 -6.65 10.77 45.26
C LEU A 203 -5.81 9.59 45.77
N PHE A 204 -5.63 9.52 47.07
CA PHE A 204 -4.87 8.47 47.76
C PHE A 204 -5.82 7.58 48.58
N ARG A 205 -5.49 6.30 48.77
CA ARG A 205 -6.29 5.34 49.55
C ARG A 205 -6.55 5.76 51.01
N ASN A 206 -5.76 6.69 51.55
CA ASN A 206 -5.96 7.33 52.86
C ASN A 206 -6.97 8.50 52.87
N GLY A 207 -7.63 8.79 51.75
CA GLY A 207 -8.63 9.86 51.62
C GLY A 207 -8.06 11.25 51.33
N SER A 208 -6.73 11.43 51.28
CA SER A 208 -6.12 12.70 50.87
C SER A 208 -6.22 12.93 49.36
N VAL A 209 -6.21 14.21 48.97
CA VAL A 209 -6.41 14.68 47.59
C VAL A 209 -5.40 15.79 47.28
N SER A 210 -4.77 15.76 46.11
CA SER A 210 -3.90 16.84 45.64
C SER A 210 -4.08 17.13 44.15
N ARG A 211 -3.99 18.42 43.76
CA ARG A 211 -3.88 18.81 42.34
C ARG A 211 -2.48 18.43 41.84
N VAL A 212 -2.38 17.81 40.68
CA VAL A 212 -1.09 17.35 40.15
C VAL A 212 -0.27 18.55 39.65
N PRO A 213 0.98 18.74 40.13
CA PRO A 213 1.83 19.85 39.72
C PRO A 213 2.56 19.54 38.40
N VAL A 214 1.98 19.99 37.29
CA VAL A 214 2.61 19.98 35.96
C VAL A 214 2.92 21.40 35.48
N LEU A 215 3.85 21.53 34.53
CA LEU A 215 4.14 22.82 33.88
C LEU A 215 3.09 23.19 32.82
N VAL A 216 2.52 22.17 32.14
CA VAL A 216 1.51 22.30 31.08
C VAL A 216 0.53 21.14 31.20
N GLU A 217 -0.78 21.43 31.17
CA GLU A 217 -1.89 20.49 31.42
C GLU A 217 -2.13 19.51 30.25
N SER A 218 -1.14 18.65 29.98
CA SER A 218 -1.09 17.79 28.80
C SER A 218 -0.75 16.33 29.12
N ARG A 219 -1.13 15.43 28.19
CA ARG A 219 -0.89 13.98 28.25
C ARG A 219 0.53 13.62 28.67
N SER A 220 1.55 14.23 28.06
CA SER A 220 2.95 13.87 28.32
C SER A 220 3.38 14.19 29.75
N PHE A 221 2.92 15.30 30.32
CA PHE A 221 3.22 15.67 31.70
C PHE A 221 2.45 14.81 32.71
N TYR A 222 1.14 14.59 32.51
CA TYR A 222 0.36 13.70 33.37
C TYR A 222 0.93 12.27 33.39
N THR A 223 1.16 11.67 32.21
CA THR A 223 1.75 10.33 32.10
C THR A 223 3.14 10.27 32.75
N ALA A 224 3.99 11.29 32.55
CA ALA A 224 5.33 11.31 33.13
C ALA A 224 5.35 11.56 34.65
N TYR A 225 4.37 12.26 35.22
CA TYR A 225 4.20 12.41 36.65
C TYR A 225 3.69 11.12 37.28
N LEU A 226 2.57 10.59 36.77
CA LEU A 226 1.89 9.42 37.33
C LEU A 226 2.77 8.15 37.26
N GLN A 227 3.61 8.00 36.23
CA GLN A 227 4.59 6.90 36.14
C GLN A 227 5.71 6.92 37.21
N ARG A 228 5.83 8.00 38.00
CA ARG A 228 6.86 8.18 39.05
C ARG A 228 6.34 7.98 40.47
N LEU A 229 5.05 7.68 40.66
CA LEU A 229 4.49 7.42 41.98
C LEU A 229 5.13 6.18 42.63
N SER A 230 5.35 6.25 43.93
CA SER A 230 5.94 5.17 44.73
C SER A 230 5.01 3.96 44.80
N GLY A 231 5.59 2.74 44.75
CA GLY A 231 4.86 1.48 44.86
C GLY A 231 4.30 0.92 43.54
N LEU A 232 4.27 1.71 42.45
CA LEU A 232 3.73 1.24 41.17
C LEU A 232 4.60 0.15 40.52
N THR A 233 4.12 -1.08 40.56
CA THR A 233 4.68 -2.17 39.74
C THR A 233 4.33 -1.95 38.26
N ARG A 234 5.01 -2.65 37.35
CA ARG A 234 4.61 -2.71 35.94
C ARG A 234 4.49 -4.16 35.52
N GLU A 235 3.30 -4.56 35.09
CA GLU A 235 3.12 -5.84 34.45
C GLU A 235 3.80 -5.83 33.07
N ALA A 236 4.73 -6.75 32.86
CA ALA A 236 5.40 -6.90 31.59
C ALA A 236 4.48 -7.67 30.64
N ALA A 237 3.63 -6.93 29.91
CA ALA A 237 2.79 -7.51 28.86
C ALA A 237 3.62 -8.44 27.96
N GLU A 238 3.18 -9.70 27.81
CA GLU A 238 3.97 -10.76 27.20
C GLU A 238 4.58 -10.30 25.87
N ALA A 239 5.91 -10.28 25.83
CA ALA A 239 6.65 -9.90 24.66
C ALA A 239 6.58 -11.03 23.63
N THR A 240 5.45 -11.12 22.91
CA THR A 240 5.27 -12.02 21.77
C THR A 240 6.43 -11.78 20.83
N ALA A 241 7.38 -12.72 20.81
CA ALA A 241 8.66 -12.51 20.17
C ALA A 241 8.41 -12.20 18.70
N VAL A 242 8.84 -11.01 18.24
CA VAL A 242 8.80 -10.66 16.82
C VAL A 242 9.57 -11.77 16.10
N PRO A 243 8.94 -12.58 15.23
CA PRO A 243 9.61 -13.72 14.64
C PRO A 243 10.89 -13.24 13.97
N THR A 244 12.04 -13.75 14.42
CA THR A 244 13.35 -13.33 13.93
C THR A 244 13.37 -13.56 12.43
N ALA A 245 13.17 -12.49 11.66
CA ALA A 245 13.03 -12.58 10.22
C ALA A 245 14.29 -13.26 9.69
N ALA A 246 14.13 -14.47 9.15
CA ALA A 246 15.23 -15.25 8.63
C ALA A 246 16.01 -14.36 7.66
N LYS A 247 17.34 -14.30 7.82
CA LYS A 247 18.21 -13.50 6.94
C LYS A 247 18.28 -14.17 5.57
N THR A 248 17.19 -14.10 4.81
CA THR A 248 17.13 -14.48 3.41
C THR A 248 18.25 -13.73 2.70
N ILE A 249 19.14 -14.48 2.04
CA ILE A 249 20.28 -13.90 1.33
C ILE A 249 19.73 -12.87 0.34
N ALA A 250 20.18 -11.62 0.44
CA ALA A 250 19.65 -10.52 -0.35
C ALA A 250 19.80 -10.86 -1.85
N PRO A 251 18.70 -10.91 -2.64
CA PRO A 251 18.75 -11.38 -4.01
C PRO A 251 19.62 -10.44 -4.85
N THR A 252 20.73 -10.95 -5.39
CA THR A 252 21.72 -10.13 -6.11
C THR A 252 21.46 -9.97 -7.60
N ALA A 253 20.43 -10.62 -8.15
CA ALA A 253 20.12 -10.62 -9.59
C ALA A 253 19.95 -9.21 -10.18
N TRP A 254 19.43 -8.25 -9.41
CA TRP A 254 19.28 -6.85 -9.82
C TRP A 254 20.60 -6.16 -10.19
N LYS A 255 21.75 -6.66 -9.70
CA LYS A 255 23.09 -6.14 -10.06
C LYS A 255 23.57 -6.61 -11.44
N LEU A 256 22.96 -7.65 -11.99
CA LEU A 256 23.35 -8.31 -13.24
C LEU A 256 22.26 -8.20 -14.33
N ALA A 257 21.10 -7.63 -14.01
CA ALA A 257 20.01 -7.41 -14.96
C ALA A 257 20.30 -6.17 -15.83
N ASP A 258 20.24 -6.35 -17.15
CA ASP A 258 20.43 -5.30 -18.14
C ASP A 258 19.17 -4.41 -18.20
N ARG A 259 19.34 -3.13 -17.87
CA ARG A 259 18.27 -2.12 -17.83
C ARG A 259 17.73 -1.76 -19.22
N SER A 260 18.36 -2.23 -20.30
CA SER A 260 17.88 -2.11 -21.68
C SER A 260 16.98 -3.27 -22.13
N LYS A 261 16.85 -4.35 -21.33
CA LYS A 261 16.16 -5.59 -21.69
C LYS A 261 14.85 -5.81 -20.94
N VAL A 262 13.95 -6.53 -21.58
CA VAL A 262 12.77 -7.13 -20.96
C VAL A 262 13.08 -8.61 -20.74
N TYR A 263 12.68 -9.18 -19.59
CA TYR A 263 12.88 -10.61 -19.30
C TYR A 263 11.53 -11.33 -19.28
N MET A 264 11.46 -12.51 -19.91
CA MET A 264 10.21 -13.28 -19.95
C MET A 264 9.77 -13.69 -18.54
N ALA A 265 10.73 -14.00 -17.65
CA ALA A 265 10.47 -14.31 -16.25
C ALA A 265 9.68 -13.21 -15.51
N ASP A 266 9.92 -11.92 -15.80
CA ASP A 266 9.14 -10.83 -15.20
C ASP A 266 7.70 -10.80 -15.76
N LEU A 267 7.51 -11.08 -17.05
CA LEU A 267 6.20 -11.09 -17.72
C LEU A 267 5.33 -12.29 -17.29
N GLU A 268 5.91 -13.49 -17.25
CA GLU A 268 5.22 -14.71 -16.80
C GLU A 268 4.92 -14.65 -15.29
N SER A 269 5.83 -14.09 -14.49
CA SER A 269 5.57 -13.81 -13.07
C SER A 269 4.48 -12.76 -12.87
N ALA A 270 4.37 -11.77 -13.75
CA ALA A 270 3.25 -10.82 -13.73
C ALA A 270 1.92 -11.53 -14.03
N LEU A 271 1.85 -12.38 -15.06
CA LEU A 271 0.65 -13.17 -15.38
C LEU A 271 0.23 -14.07 -14.21
N HIS A 272 1.18 -14.81 -13.63
CA HIS A 272 0.95 -15.67 -12.47
C HIS A 272 0.42 -14.87 -11.27
N TYR A 273 1.08 -13.75 -10.91
CA TYR A 273 0.64 -12.90 -9.81
C TYR A 273 -0.74 -12.26 -10.06
N ILE A 274 -1.03 -11.86 -11.31
CA ILE A 274 -2.36 -11.39 -11.73
C ILE A 274 -3.43 -12.45 -11.45
N LEU A 275 -3.21 -13.68 -11.94
CA LEU A 275 -4.22 -14.73 -11.97
C LEU A 275 -4.42 -15.41 -10.60
N ARG A 276 -3.34 -15.60 -9.82
CA ARG A 276 -3.37 -16.28 -8.52
C ARG A 276 -3.60 -15.33 -7.35
N ILE A 277 -2.94 -14.18 -7.35
CA ILE A 277 -2.94 -13.26 -6.20
C ILE A 277 -3.98 -12.18 -6.40
N GLU A 278 -3.87 -11.40 -7.48
CA GLU A 278 -4.64 -10.16 -7.61
C GLU A 278 -6.12 -10.39 -7.88
N VAL A 279 -6.44 -11.37 -8.75
CA VAL A 279 -7.80 -11.90 -8.93
C VAL A 279 -8.21 -12.74 -7.71
N GLY A 280 -7.27 -13.48 -7.12
CA GLY A 280 -7.50 -14.36 -5.96
C GLY A 280 -7.86 -13.66 -4.65
N LYS A 281 -7.69 -12.33 -4.52
CA LYS A 281 -8.17 -11.53 -3.37
C LYS A 281 -9.70 -11.57 -3.21
N PHE A 282 -10.44 -11.87 -4.26
CA PHE A 282 -11.91 -11.81 -4.26
C PHE A 282 -12.51 -13.21 -4.19
N SER A 283 -13.35 -13.48 -3.20
CA SER A 283 -14.09 -14.75 -3.07
C SER A 283 -15.06 -14.99 -4.23
N VAL A 284 -15.66 -13.92 -4.76
CA VAL A 284 -16.57 -13.94 -5.91
C VAL A 284 -16.17 -12.87 -6.94
N LEU A 285 -16.09 -13.30 -8.20
CA LEU A 285 -15.86 -12.48 -9.38
C LEU A 285 -17.22 -12.23 -10.05
N GLU A 286 -17.72 -10.99 -9.96
CA GLU A 286 -19.03 -10.62 -10.48
C GLU A 286 -19.09 -9.15 -10.94
N GLY A 287 -20.19 -8.78 -11.60
CA GLY A 287 -20.45 -7.41 -12.05
C GLY A 287 -19.32 -6.83 -12.90
N GLN A 288 -19.00 -5.55 -12.69
CA GLN A 288 -17.95 -4.86 -13.46
C GLN A 288 -16.53 -5.43 -13.20
N ARG A 289 -16.28 -6.09 -12.06
CA ARG A 289 -15.01 -6.81 -11.81
C ARG A 289 -14.87 -8.00 -12.76
N LEU A 290 -15.94 -8.77 -12.97
CA LEU A 290 -15.94 -9.87 -13.94
C LEU A 290 -15.84 -9.37 -15.39
N VAL A 291 -16.53 -8.27 -15.73
CA VAL A 291 -16.40 -7.64 -17.07
C VAL A 291 -14.96 -7.18 -17.33
N ALA A 292 -14.32 -6.53 -16.34
CA ALA A 292 -12.92 -6.13 -16.43
C ALA A 292 -11.97 -7.33 -16.59
N LEU A 293 -12.21 -8.44 -15.88
CA LEU A 293 -11.43 -9.67 -16.05
C LEU A 293 -11.57 -10.26 -17.45
N LYS A 294 -12.80 -10.40 -17.98
CA LYS A 294 -13.03 -10.92 -19.33
C LYS A 294 -12.32 -10.05 -20.38
N LYS A 295 -12.45 -8.71 -20.30
CA LYS A 295 -11.76 -7.76 -21.21
C LYS A 295 -10.24 -7.83 -21.11
N PHE A 296 -9.69 -7.89 -19.89
CA PHE A 296 -8.24 -7.91 -19.70
C PHE A 296 -7.62 -9.23 -20.18
N VAL A 297 -8.25 -10.38 -19.91
CA VAL A 297 -7.75 -11.68 -20.41
C VAL A 297 -7.88 -11.78 -21.95
N ALA A 298 -8.90 -11.17 -22.57
CA ALA A 298 -8.97 -11.05 -24.03
C ALA A 298 -7.78 -10.26 -24.61
N VAL A 299 -7.42 -9.12 -24.01
CA VAL A 299 -6.23 -8.33 -24.39
C VAL A 299 -4.93 -9.12 -24.17
N LEU A 300 -4.81 -9.93 -23.11
CA LEU A 300 -3.66 -10.82 -22.92
C LEU A 300 -3.59 -11.89 -24.02
N ALA A 301 -4.67 -12.62 -24.30
CA ALA A 301 -4.67 -13.68 -25.32
C ALA A 301 -4.38 -13.15 -26.74
N LYS A 302 -4.74 -11.90 -27.04
CA LYS A 302 -4.52 -11.24 -28.34
C LYS A 302 -3.11 -10.65 -28.50
N TYR A 303 -2.54 -10.06 -27.44
CA TYR A 303 -1.34 -9.21 -27.55
C TYR A 303 -0.13 -9.62 -26.70
N PHE A 304 -0.27 -10.52 -25.70
CA PHE A 304 0.87 -10.96 -24.89
C PHE A 304 1.96 -11.63 -25.77
N PRO A 305 3.26 -11.35 -25.54
CA PRO A 305 4.36 -11.88 -26.36
C PRO A 305 4.76 -13.32 -25.96
N GLY A 306 3.79 -14.20 -25.73
CA GLY A 306 4.03 -15.51 -25.14
C GLY A 306 4.70 -16.50 -26.09
N GLN A 307 5.48 -17.43 -25.52
CA GLN A 307 5.81 -18.67 -26.23
C GLN A 307 4.52 -19.48 -26.50
N PRO A 308 4.46 -20.39 -27.50
CA PRO A 308 3.23 -21.08 -27.89
C PRO A 308 2.48 -21.77 -26.74
N LEU A 309 3.18 -22.32 -25.74
CA LEU A 309 2.56 -22.89 -24.54
C LEU A 309 1.78 -21.85 -23.72
N VAL A 310 2.39 -20.69 -23.46
CA VAL A 310 1.77 -19.58 -22.74
C VAL A 310 0.62 -18.97 -23.56
N GLN A 311 0.78 -18.85 -24.87
CA GLN A 311 -0.25 -18.29 -25.74
C GLN A 311 -1.48 -19.21 -25.84
N ASN A 312 -1.28 -20.52 -25.95
CA ASN A 312 -2.35 -21.51 -25.92
C ASN A 312 -3.06 -21.56 -24.56
N PHE A 313 -2.31 -21.41 -23.46
CA PHE A 313 -2.86 -21.26 -22.12
C PHE A 313 -3.76 -20.02 -22.01
N LEU A 314 -3.29 -18.84 -22.44
CA LEU A 314 -4.06 -17.60 -22.38
C LEU A 314 -5.35 -17.70 -23.19
N HIS A 315 -5.28 -18.19 -24.44
CA HIS A 315 -6.47 -18.47 -25.25
C HIS A 315 -7.43 -19.43 -24.54
N SER A 316 -6.94 -20.53 -23.94
CA SER A 316 -7.78 -21.50 -23.26
C SER A 316 -8.47 -20.96 -22.00
N VAL A 317 -7.88 -19.98 -21.29
CA VAL A 317 -8.51 -19.28 -20.16
C VAL A 317 -9.52 -18.23 -20.65
N GLU A 318 -9.19 -17.51 -21.72
CA GLU A 318 -10.05 -16.52 -22.38
C GLU A 318 -11.34 -17.14 -22.90
N ASP A 319 -11.20 -18.26 -23.61
CA ASP A 319 -12.27 -19.05 -24.20
C ASP A 319 -13.16 -19.68 -23.11
N TRP A 320 -12.57 -20.11 -21.99
CA TRP A 320 -13.32 -20.52 -20.80
C TRP A 320 -14.11 -19.37 -20.19
N LEU A 321 -13.51 -18.18 -20.05
CA LEU A 321 -14.16 -16.98 -19.53
C LEU A 321 -15.31 -16.51 -20.44
N LYS A 322 -15.15 -16.55 -21.77
CA LYS A 322 -16.23 -16.32 -22.74
C LYS A 322 -17.42 -17.26 -22.47
N LYS A 323 -17.15 -18.56 -22.40
CA LYS A 323 -18.16 -19.63 -22.21
C LYS A 323 -18.88 -19.60 -20.85
N GLN A 324 -18.41 -18.82 -19.87
CA GLN A 324 -19.11 -18.65 -18.59
C GLN A 324 -20.34 -17.72 -18.70
N GLN A 325 -21.53 -18.35 -18.74
CA GLN A 325 -22.85 -17.70 -18.66
C GLN A 325 -23.22 -17.22 -17.24
N ARG A 326 -22.51 -17.68 -16.21
CA ARG A 326 -22.79 -17.30 -14.81
C ARG A 326 -22.42 -15.83 -14.56
N LYS A 327 -23.39 -15.04 -14.06
CA LYS A 327 -23.17 -13.63 -13.64
C LYS A 327 -22.21 -13.48 -12.44
N LYS A 328 -22.03 -14.55 -11.66
CA LYS A 328 -21.09 -14.68 -10.53
C LYS A 328 -20.20 -15.91 -10.71
N ILE A 329 -18.89 -15.77 -10.54
CA ILE A 329 -17.91 -16.85 -10.59
C ILE A 329 -17.16 -16.91 -9.25
N PRO A 330 -17.33 -17.96 -8.42
CA PRO A 330 -16.51 -18.16 -7.23
C PRO A 330 -15.03 -18.32 -7.62
N TYR A 331 -14.10 -17.76 -6.85
CA TYR A 331 -12.67 -17.87 -7.16
C TYR A 331 -12.18 -19.32 -7.16
N SER A 332 -12.75 -20.21 -6.34
CA SER A 332 -12.46 -21.66 -6.40
C SER A 332 -12.75 -22.25 -7.78
N PHE A 333 -13.82 -21.81 -8.46
CA PHE A 333 -14.16 -22.27 -9.81
C PHE A 333 -13.20 -21.73 -10.87
N PHE A 334 -12.73 -20.48 -10.72
CA PHE A 334 -11.68 -19.92 -11.58
C PHE A 334 -10.31 -20.57 -11.33
N LYS A 335 -9.93 -20.79 -10.06
CA LYS A 335 -8.72 -21.50 -9.66
C LYS A 335 -8.67 -22.90 -10.29
N ASN A 336 -9.76 -23.66 -10.22
CA ASN A 336 -9.85 -24.98 -10.86
C ASN A 336 -9.71 -24.91 -12.39
N ALA A 337 -10.14 -23.82 -13.03
CA ALA A 337 -9.94 -23.59 -14.46
C ALA A 337 -8.47 -23.30 -14.81
N LEU A 338 -7.71 -22.63 -13.93
CA LEU A 338 -6.26 -22.43 -14.06
C LEU A 338 -5.48 -23.73 -13.79
N ASP A 339 -5.87 -24.47 -12.76
CA ASP A 339 -5.23 -25.72 -12.34
C ASP A 339 -5.37 -26.83 -13.40
N SER A 340 -6.57 -26.99 -13.96
CA SER A 340 -6.83 -27.92 -15.08
C SER A 340 -6.08 -27.54 -16.37
N ARG A 341 -5.64 -26.28 -16.49
CA ARG A 341 -4.77 -25.79 -17.57
C ARG A 341 -3.29 -25.80 -17.22
N ARG A 342 -2.93 -26.38 -16.06
CA ARG A 342 -1.55 -26.52 -15.55
C ARG A 342 -0.80 -25.19 -15.45
N GLU A 343 -1.49 -24.10 -15.11
CA GLU A 343 -0.93 -22.73 -15.06
C GLU A 343 0.47 -22.65 -14.39
N GLY A 344 0.66 -23.26 -13.22
CA GLY A 344 1.93 -23.22 -12.49
C GLY A 344 3.07 -24.08 -13.09
N ALA A 345 2.82 -24.75 -14.22
CA ALA A 345 3.81 -25.42 -15.06
C ALA A 345 3.92 -24.79 -16.47
N VAL A 346 3.07 -23.82 -16.81
CA VAL A 346 3.13 -23.04 -18.06
C VAL A 346 3.73 -21.65 -17.81
N LEU A 347 3.47 -21.06 -16.64
CA LEU A 347 4.06 -19.81 -16.17
C LEU A 347 5.16 -20.14 -15.14
N ALA A 348 4.85 -20.03 -13.85
CA ALA A 348 5.74 -20.42 -12.75
C ALA A 348 4.94 -20.90 -11.54
N LYS A 349 5.59 -21.64 -10.63
CA LYS A 349 4.99 -22.05 -9.34
C LYS A 349 5.04 -20.96 -8.26
N LYS A 350 5.85 -19.92 -8.48
CA LYS A 350 6.04 -18.71 -7.66
C LYS A 350 6.61 -17.61 -8.56
N VAL A 351 6.45 -16.35 -8.17
CA VAL A 351 7.10 -15.22 -8.88
C VAL A 351 8.63 -15.27 -8.82
N ASN A 352 9.28 -14.88 -9.93
CA ASN A 352 10.72 -14.78 -10.10
C ASN A 352 11.06 -13.50 -10.88
N TRP A 353 11.47 -12.44 -10.17
CA TRP A 353 11.81 -11.15 -10.78
C TRP A 353 13.28 -11.11 -11.22
N ILE A 354 13.56 -10.58 -12.40
CA ILE A 354 14.93 -10.42 -12.94
C ILE A 354 15.18 -8.94 -13.22
N GLY A 355 14.64 -8.41 -14.33
CA GLY A 355 14.69 -7.00 -14.67
C GLY A 355 13.88 -6.13 -13.70
N CYS A 356 12.86 -6.69 -13.05
CA CYS A 356 12.06 -6.02 -12.02
C CYS A 356 12.45 -6.34 -10.57
N GLN A 357 13.55 -7.05 -10.31
CA GLN A 357 14.02 -7.31 -8.95
C GLN A 357 14.45 -6.01 -8.24
N GLY A 358 13.92 -5.79 -7.03
CA GLY A 358 14.32 -4.68 -6.15
C GLY A 358 15.65 -4.95 -5.42
N SER A 359 16.29 -3.88 -4.93
CA SER A 359 17.45 -4.00 -4.03
C SER A 359 17.10 -4.68 -2.70
N GLU A 360 15.87 -4.47 -2.24
CA GLU A 360 15.21 -5.20 -1.15
C GLU A 360 13.92 -5.90 -1.66
N PRO A 361 13.43 -6.97 -0.97
CA PRO A 361 12.23 -7.70 -1.39
C PRO A 361 10.94 -6.86 -1.47
N HIS A 362 10.89 -5.71 -0.80
CA HIS A 362 9.71 -4.86 -0.76
C HIS A 362 9.68 -3.79 -1.89
N PHE A 363 10.79 -3.60 -2.60
CA PHE A 363 10.93 -2.67 -3.72
C PHE A 363 10.63 -3.32 -5.08
N ARG A 364 10.31 -2.47 -6.08
CA ARG A 364 10.09 -2.84 -7.50
C ARG A 364 9.08 -3.98 -7.65
N GLY A 365 9.51 -5.20 -7.99
CA GLY A 365 8.68 -6.41 -8.02
C GLY A 365 7.45 -6.31 -8.92
N TYR A 366 6.31 -6.81 -8.46
CA TYR A 366 5.07 -6.87 -9.23
C TYR A 366 4.61 -5.51 -9.84
N PRO A 367 4.61 -4.38 -9.10
CA PRO A 367 4.35 -3.07 -9.69
C PRO A 367 5.26 -2.70 -10.88
N CYS A 368 6.51 -3.15 -10.91
CA CYS A 368 7.41 -2.94 -12.05
C CYS A 368 7.01 -3.82 -13.24
N SER A 369 6.80 -5.12 -13.03
CA SER A 369 6.49 -6.06 -14.13
C SER A 369 5.10 -5.82 -14.71
N LEU A 370 4.15 -5.32 -13.91
CA LEU A 370 2.84 -4.86 -14.38
C LEU A 370 2.96 -3.66 -15.34
N TRP A 371 3.82 -2.67 -15.05
CA TRP A 371 4.09 -1.57 -15.98
C TRP A 371 4.75 -2.08 -17.27
N VAL A 372 5.76 -2.95 -17.17
CA VAL A 372 6.43 -3.55 -18.34
C VAL A 372 5.41 -4.29 -19.22
N LEU A 373 4.54 -5.11 -18.62
CA LEU A 373 3.44 -5.80 -19.30
C LEU A 373 2.49 -4.81 -20.01
N PHE A 374 2.06 -3.74 -19.34
CA PHE A 374 1.14 -2.75 -19.94
C PHE A 374 1.75 -2.02 -21.15
N HIS A 375 3.02 -1.62 -21.08
CA HIS A 375 3.73 -1.01 -22.22
C HIS A 375 3.94 -2.03 -23.36
N PHE A 376 4.17 -3.31 -23.02
CA PHE A 376 4.28 -4.37 -24.02
C PHE A 376 2.96 -4.59 -24.76
N LEU A 377 1.82 -4.61 -24.06
CA LEU A 377 0.50 -4.79 -24.67
C LEU A 377 0.13 -3.63 -25.62
N THR A 378 0.41 -2.37 -25.25
CA THR A 378 0.16 -1.23 -26.15
C THR A 378 1.08 -1.26 -27.38
N VAL A 379 2.36 -1.61 -27.22
CA VAL A 379 3.31 -1.73 -28.33
C VAL A 379 2.96 -2.90 -29.26
N GLN A 380 2.54 -4.05 -28.73
CA GLN A 380 2.11 -5.20 -29.55
C GLN A 380 0.86 -4.87 -30.37
N ALA A 381 -0.14 -4.21 -29.77
CA ALA A 381 -1.30 -3.72 -30.51
C ALA A 381 -0.88 -2.69 -31.59
N ALA A 382 0.04 -1.77 -31.29
CA ALA A 382 0.62 -0.82 -32.25
C ALA A 382 1.64 -1.44 -33.24
N ARG A 383 1.78 -2.77 -33.27
CA ARG A 383 2.57 -3.54 -34.25
C ARG A 383 1.71 -4.50 -35.08
N GLN A 384 0.58 -4.98 -34.55
CA GLN A 384 -0.39 -5.82 -35.28
C GLN A 384 -1.34 -5.00 -36.18
N ASN A 385 -0.80 -4.31 -37.19
CA ASN A 385 -1.62 -3.74 -38.26
C ASN A 385 -1.99 -4.85 -39.25
N GLY A 386 -3.16 -5.47 -39.10
CA GLY A 386 -3.52 -6.65 -39.89
C GLY A 386 -4.94 -7.21 -39.74
N ASP A 387 -5.95 -6.39 -39.43
CA ASP A 387 -7.37 -6.74 -39.71
C ASP A 387 -8.28 -5.50 -39.81
N HIS A 388 -9.47 -5.66 -40.38
CA HIS A 388 -10.34 -4.62 -40.96
C HIS A 388 -11.19 -3.80 -39.94
N SER A 389 -10.75 -3.62 -38.69
CA SER A 389 -11.49 -2.82 -37.69
C SER A 389 -11.05 -1.35 -37.62
N PRO A 390 -11.95 -0.38 -37.31
CA PRO A 390 -11.59 1.03 -37.22
C PRO A 390 -10.51 1.32 -36.16
N GLU A 391 -9.48 2.08 -36.54
CA GLU A 391 -8.28 2.33 -35.72
C GLU A 391 -8.59 2.87 -34.32
N THR A 392 -9.62 3.72 -34.19
CA THR A 392 -10.05 4.33 -32.93
C THR A 392 -10.64 3.33 -31.94
N ALA A 393 -11.32 2.29 -32.42
CA ALA A 393 -11.84 1.21 -31.57
C ALA A 393 -10.68 0.35 -31.02
N ASN A 394 -9.69 0.07 -31.86
CA ASN A 394 -8.48 -0.67 -31.48
C ASN A 394 -7.62 0.14 -30.48
N ALA A 395 -7.47 1.46 -30.69
CA ALA A 395 -6.69 2.35 -29.83
C ALA A 395 -7.16 2.37 -28.35
N GLN A 396 -8.47 2.25 -28.13
CA GLN A 396 -9.07 2.25 -26.80
C GLN A 396 -9.12 0.86 -26.14
N GLU A 397 -9.07 -0.24 -26.91
CA GLU A 397 -9.22 -1.62 -26.40
C GLU A 397 -8.24 -1.92 -25.25
N VAL A 398 -6.94 -1.74 -25.50
CA VAL A 398 -5.88 -2.06 -24.55
C VAL A 398 -5.91 -1.11 -23.34
N LEU A 399 -6.05 0.20 -23.56
CA LEU A 399 -6.03 1.19 -22.47
C LEU A 399 -7.25 1.06 -21.53
N GLN A 400 -8.45 0.83 -22.07
CA GLN A 400 -9.63 0.64 -21.22
C GLN A 400 -9.63 -0.73 -20.52
N ALA A 401 -9.01 -1.76 -21.11
CA ALA A 401 -8.77 -3.03 -20.41
C ALA A 401 -7.78 -2.87 -19.25
N ILE A 402 -6.67 -2.15 -19.45
CA ILE A 402 -5.71 -1.79 -18.40
C ILE A 402 -6.40 -0.98 -17.28
N ARG A 403 -7.17 0.06 -17.64
CA ARG A 403 -7.92 0.89 -16.69
C ARG A 403 -8.91 0.05 -15.87
N GLY A 404 -9.66 -0.84 -16.52
CA GLY A 404 -10.56 -1.78 -15.87
C GLY A 404 -9.83 -2.70 -14.89
N TYR A 405 -8.70 -3.28 -15.31
CA TYR A 405 -7.87 -4.10 -14.44
C TYR A 405 -7.38 -3.33 -13.21
N VAL A 406 -6.78 -2.14 -13.40
CA VAL A 406 -6.25 -1.32 -12.30
C VAL A 406 -7.35 -0.94 -11.31
N ARG A 407 -8.51 -0.51 -11.81
CA ARG A 407 -9.67 -0.12 -10.99
C ARG A 407 -10.19 -1.28 -10.14
N TYR A 408 -10.39 -2.46 -10.72
CA TYR A 408 -11.09 -3.58 -10.05
C TYR A 408 -10.20 -4.63 -9.37
N PHE A 409 -8.90 -4.69 -9.69
CA PHE A 409 -7.98 -5.70 -9.16
C PHE A 409 -6.72 -5.14 -8.47
N PHE A 410 -6.05 -4.13 -9.02
CA PHE A 410 -4.68 -3.79 -8.60
C PHE A 410 -4.54 -3.43 -7.11
N GLY A 411 -3.74 -4.19 -6.36
CA GLY A 411 -3.74 -4.18 -4.89
C GLY A 411 -3.58 -2.80 -4.26
N CYS A 412 -2.59 -2.01 -4.68
CA CYS A 412 -2.34 -0.66 -4.16
C CYS A 412 -3.48 0.30 -4.56
N ARG A 413 -4.34 0.67 -3.60
CA ARG A 413 -5.52 1.51 -3.87
C ARG A 413 -5.14 2.96 -4.18
N ASP A 414 -4.17 3.52 -3.47
CA ASP A 414 -3.66 4.88 -3.76
C ASP A 414 -3.03 4.96 -5.16
N CYS A 415 -2.33 3.90 -5.58
CA CYS A 415 -1.76 3.81 -6.92
C CYS A 415 -2.87 3.74 -7.99
N ALA A 416 -3.92 2.93 -7.75
CA ALA A 416 -5.06 2.80 -8.65
C ALA A 416 -5.86 4.12 -8.77
N ASN A 417 -6.04 4.85 -7.66
CA ASN A 417 -6.70 6.16 -7.65
C ASN A 417 -5.94 7.19 -8.50
N HIS A 418 -4.61 7.28 -8.35
CA HIS A 418 -3.79 8.15 -9.18
C HIS A 418 -3.79 7.77 -10.67
N PHE A 419 -3.87 6.47 -11.01
CA PHE A 419 -4.00 6.03 -12.39
C PHE A 419 -5.36 6.41 -12.98
N GLU A 420 -6.45 6.19 -12.23
CA GLU A 420 -7.81 6.54 -12.64
C GLU A 420 -7.99 8.05 -12.84
N GLN A 421 -7.34 8.89 -12.04
CA GLN A 421 -7.29 10.35 -12.23
C GLN A 421 -6.67 10.73 -13.59
N MET A 422 -5.50 10.17 -13.93
CA MET A 422 -4.87 10.41 -15.24
C MET A 422 -5.74 9.89 -16.39
N ALA A 423 -6.34 8.71 -16.22
CA ALA A 423 -7.22 8.08 -17.21
C ALA A 423 -8.46 8.94 -17.48
N ALA A 424 -9.17 9.36 -16.43
CA ALA A 424 -10.37 10.19 -16.53
C ALA A 424 -10.09 11.56 -17.18
N ALA A 425 -8.92 12.15 -16.93
CA ALA A 425 -8.55 13.46 -17.48
C ALA A 425 -8.24 13.46 -19.00
N SER A 426 -7.83 12.33 -19.58
CA SER A 426 -7.23 12.34 -20.93
C SER A 426 -7.27 11.06 -21.76
N MET A 427 -7.51 9.88 -21.18
CA MET A 427 -7.47 8.60 -21.93
C MET A 427 -8.51 8.55 -23.06
N ASN A 428 -9.66 9.21 -22.87
CA ASN A 428 -10.72 9.32 -23.88
C ASN A 428 -10.33 10.16 -25.12
N ARG A 429 -9.20 10.89 -25.09
CA ARG A 429 -8.69 11.68 -26.22
C ARG A 429 -7.69 10.92 -27.09
N VAL A 430 -7.32 9.69 -26.71
CA VAL A 430 -6.39 8.83 -27.46
C VAL A 430 -7.10 8.27 -28.69
N ALA A 431 -6.63 8.68 -29.89
CA ALA A 431 -7.27 8.35 -31.17
C ALA A 431 -6.59 7.19 -31.92
N SER A 432 -5.26 7.03 -31.82
CA SER A 432 -4.52 5.96 -32.50
C SER A 432 -3.79 5.01 -31.55
N LEU A 433 -3.40 3.84 -32.05
CA LEU A 433 -2.57 2.86 -31.34
C LEU A 433 -1.19 3.42 -30.96
N ASN A 434 -0.63 4.34 -31.78
CA ASN A 434 0.62 5.03 -31.48
C ASN A 434 0.43 6.04 -30.32
N ASP A 435 -0.68 6.78 -30.32
CA ASP A 435 -1.02 7.68 -29.21
C ASP A 435 -1.26 6.89 -27.92
N ALA A 436 -1.77 5.65 -28.00
CA ALA A 436 -1.98 4.80 -26.83
C ALA A 436 -0.66 4.40 -26.15
N VAL A 437 0.37 4.08 -26.94
CA VAL A 437 1.75 3.86 -26.45
C VAL A 437 2.29 5.13 -25.77
N LEU A 438 2.18 6.29 -26.44
CA LEU A 438 2.68 7.57 -25.94
C LEU A 438 1.91 8.09 -24.70
N TRP A 439 0.61 7.84 -24.63
CA TRP A 439 -0.23 8.19 -23.48
C TRP A 439 0.19 7.41 -22.23
N LEU A 440 0.39 6.09 -22.37
CA LEU A 440 0.81 5.25 -21.25
C LEU A 440 2.24 5.59 -20.81
N TRP A 441 3.15 5.83 -21.76
CA TRP A 441 4.52 6.27 -21.50
C TRP A 441 4.58 7.61 -20.75
N SER A 442 3.91 8.64 -21.26
CA SER A 442 3.89 9.97 -20.62
C SER A 442 3.16 9.96 -19.27
N GLY A 443 2.11 9.13 -19.12
CA GLY A 443 1.46 8.86 -17.84
C GLY A 443 2.40 8.19 -16.82
N HIS A 444 3.21 7.22 -17.25
CA HIS A 444 4.22 6.58 -16.40
C HIS A 444 5.30 7.58 -15.97
N ASN A 445 5.73 8.49 -16.86
CA ASN A 445 6.70 9.55 -16.52
C ASN A 445 6.14 10.59 -15.53
N LYS A 446 4.84 10.90 -15.56
CA LYS A 446 4.17 11.69 -14.51
C LYS A 446 4.16 10.97 -13.15
N VAL A 447 4.05 9.64 -13.15
CA VAL A 447 4.17 8.82 -11.93
C VAL A 447 5.61 8.80 -11.42
N ASN A 448 6.61 8.68 -12.30
CA ASN A 448 8.03 8.78 -11.93
C ASN A 448 8.34 10.13 -11.26
N ALA A 449 7.92 11.25 -11.87
CA ALA A 449 8.12 12.59 -11.31
C ALA A 449 7.49 12.77 -9.91
N ARG A 450 6.34 12.13 -9.63
CA ARG A 450 5.68 12.17 -8.32
C ARG A 450 6.33 11.25 -7.27
N LEU A 451 7.07 10.22 -7.70
CA LEU A 451 7.67 9.21 -6.81
C LEU A 451 9.19 9.37 -6.62
N ALA A 452 9.83 10.34 -7.29
CA ALA A 452 11.22 10.69 -7.04
C ALA A 452 11.41 11.22 -5.61
N GLY A 453 12.38 10.68 -4.87
CA GLY A 453 12.62 10.99 -3.46
C GLY A 453 11.56 10.48 -2.48
N ALA A 454 10.59 9.66 -2.93
CA ALA A 454 9.57 9.11 -2.05
C ALA A 454 10.11 7.93 -1.21
N PRO A 455 9.61 7.68 0.02
CA PRO A 455 10.03 6.52 0.84
C PRO A 455 9.73 5.12 0.26
N SER A 456 9.14 5.04 -0.93
CA SER A 456 8.90 3.81 -1.70
C SER A 456 9.73 3.72 -2.99
N GLU A 457 10.65 4.68 -3.19
CA GLU A 457 11.69 4.64 -4.20
C GLU A 457 12.78 3.64 -3.79
N ASP A 458 13.24 2.84 -4.75
CA ASP A 458 14.36 1.92 -4.56
C ASP A 458 15.66 2.73 -4.71
N PRO A 459 16.54 2.83 -3.69
CA PRO A 459 17.76 3.63 -3.77
C PRO A 459 18.73 3.20 -4.88
N GLN A 460 18.60 1.98 -5.42
CA GLN A 460 19.41 1.48 -6.54
C GLN A 460 18.72 1.69 -7.90
N PHE A 461 17.43 2.06 -7.91
CA PHE A 461 16.66 2.36 -9.11
C PHE A 461 15.81 3.65 -8.95
N PRO A 462 16.44 4.84 -8.81
CA PRO A 462 15.75 6.12 -8.73
C PRO A 462 14.79 6.41 -9.89
N LYS A 463 13.77 7.21 -9.64
CA LYS A 463 12.78 7.65 -10.62
C LYS A 463 13.35 8.77 -11.47
N VAL A 464 13.68 8.41 -12.71
CA VAL A 464 14.03 9.36 -13.76
C VAL A 464 12.87 9.57 -14.72
N GLN A 465 12.92 10.66 -15.48
CA GLN A 465 12.18 10.75 -16.73
C GLN A 465 12.80 9.73 -17.71
N TRP A 466 11.99 8.82 -18.24
CA TRP A 466 12.45 7.62 -18.94
C TRP A 466 11.94 7.58 -20.41
N PRO A 467 12.73 7.11 -21.40
CA PRO A 467 14.13 6.70 -21.28
C PRO A 467 15.03 7.87 -20.90
N PRO A 468 16.14 7.64 -20.18
CA PRO A 468 17.19 8.63 -20.02
C PRO A 468 18.18 8.55 -21.20
N ARG A 469 19.11 9.52 -21.28
CA ARG A 469 20.05 9.72 -22.39
C ARG A 469 20.91 8.50 -22.71
N GLU A 470 21.30 7.77 -21.68
CA GLU A 470 22.18 6.60 -21.76
C GLU A 470 21.47 5.39 -22.39
N LEU A 471 20.13 5.43 -22.46
CA LEU A 471 19.29 4.39 -23.04
C LEU A 471 18.68 4.81 -24.39
N CYS A 472 18.46 6.11 -24.62
CA CYS A 472 18.04 6.65 -25.92
C CYS A 472 18.46 8.12 -26.08
N SER A 473 19.69 8.36 -26.57
CA SER A 473 20.18 9.73 -26.82
C SER A 473 19.28 10.50 -27.81
N ALA A 474 18.85 9.84 -28.88
CA ALA A 474 17.97 10.42 -29.91
C ALA A 474 16.55 10.76 -29.42
N CYS A 475 16.14 10.32 -28.23
CA CYS A 475 14.84 10.68 -27.64
C CYS A 475 14.81 12.10 -27.06
N HIS A 476 15.96 12.77 -26.94
CA HIS A 476 16.13 14.08 -26.29
C HIS A 476 16.62 15.14 -27.28
N ASN A 477 15.94 16.30 -27.35
CA ASN A 477 16.39 17.44 -28.16
C ASN A 477 17.32 18.39 -27.39
N GLU A 478 17.21 18.42 -26.06
CA GLU A 478 18.11 19.21 -25.22
C GLU A 478 19.51 18.55 -25.13
N VAL A 479 20.51 19.30 -24.68
CA VAL A 479 21.85 18.77 -24.38
C VAL A 479 22.07 18.64 -22.87
N GLN A 480 21.58 19.62 -22.11
CA GLN A 480 21.53 19.66 -20.64
C GLN A 480 20.21 20.33 -20.21
N GLY A 481 19.74 20.07 -19.00
CA GLY A 481 18.50 20.65 -18.46
C GLY A 481 17.30 19.69 -18.45
N PRO A 482 16.06 20.21 -18.32
CA PRO A 482 14.84 19.39 -18.28
C PRO A 482 14.52 18.78 -19.66
N PRO A 483 13.91 17.58 -19.72
CA PRO A 483 13.78 16.82 -20.96
C PRO A 483 12.78 17.42 -21.97
N VAL A 484 13.24 17.55 -23.23
CA VAL A 484 12.50 18.04 -24.38
C VAL A 484 12.43 16.92 -25.42
N TRP A 485 11.40 16.09 -25.31
CA TRP A 485 11.30 14.82 -26.04
C TRP A 485 11.15 14.98 -27.57
N ASP A 486 11.92 14.22 -28.34
CA ASP A 486 11.52 13.86 -29.71
C ASP A 486 10.50 12.72 -29.62
N VAL A 487 9.25 13.03 -29.94
CA VAL A 487 8.12 12.10 -29.84
C VAL A 487 8.22 10.94 -30.85
N ALA A 488 8.82 11.16 -32.02
CA ALA A 488 8.97 10.15 -33.07
C ALA A 488 10.11 9.18 -32.75
N ALA A 489 11.27 9.69 -32.34
CA ALA A 489 12.38 8.88 -31.84
C ALA A 489 11.97 8.10 -30.59
N THR A 490 11.23 8.74 -29.66
CA THR A 490 10.66 8.07 -28.48
C THR A 490 9.70 6.94 -28.86
N LEU A 491 8.78 7.16 -29.80
CA LEU A 491 7.87 6.11 -30.26
C LEU A 491 8.63 4.93 -30.90
N ASN A 492 9.64 5.20 -31.72
CA ASN A 492 10.48 4.17 -32.35
C ASN A 492 11.30 3.39 -31.30
N PHE A 493 11.86 4.07 -30.31
CA PHE A 493 12.51 3.45 -29.15
C PHE A 493 11.53 2.57 -28.37
N LEU A 494 10.33 3.04 -28.04
CA LEU A 494 9.30 2.25 -27.34
C LEU A 494 8.92 0.99 -28.12
N LYS A 495 8.69 1.10 -29.44
CA LYS A 495 8.39 -0.05 -30.32
C LYS A 495 9.54 -1.06 -30.46
N THR A 496 10.77 -0.64 -30.13
CA THR A 496 11.98 -1.48 -30.16
C THR A 496 12.26 -2.11 -28.79
N HIS A 497 12.16 -1.35 -27.70
CA HIS A 497 12.42 -1.80 -26.33
C HIS A 497 11.37 -2.81 -25.85
N PHE A 498 10.09 -2.57 -26.15
CA PHE A 498 8.98 -3.50 -25.87
C PHE A 498 8.65 -4.39 -27.08
N SER A 499 9.69 -4.87 -27.79
CA SER A 499 9.54 -5.82 -28.90
C SER A 499 9.84 -7.26 -28.45
N PRO A 500 9.23 -8.29 -29.07
CA PRO A 500 9.61 -9.69 -28.81
C PRO A 500 11.11 -9.95 -29.02
N SER A 501 11.72 -9.26 -29.98
CA SER A 501 13.16 -9.26 -30.26
C SER A 501 14.06 -8.69 -29.15
N ASN A 502 13.50 -7.96 -28.18
CA ASN A 502 14.23 -7.46 -27.01
C ASN A 502 13.90 -8.23 -25.71
N VAL A 503 13.14 -9.33 -25.81
CA VAL A 503 12.82 -10.21 -24.67
C VAL A 503 13.91 -11.28 -24.50
N VAL A 504 14.53 -11.29 -23.32
CA VAL A 504 15.45 -12.35 -22.90
C VAL A 504 14.64 -13.49 -22.29
N MET A 505 14.62 -14.64 -22.96
CA MET A 505 13.93 -15.85 -22.48
C MET A 505 14.67 -16.52 -21.32
N ASN A 506 15.97 -16.74 -21.47
CA ASN A 506 16.80 -17.49 -20.51
C ASN A 506 17.81 -16.56 -19.81
N PHE A 507 17.73 -16.44 -18.49
CA PHE A 507 18.75 -15.74 -17.69
C PHE A 507 19.75 -16.75 -17.08
N PRO A 508 21.07 -16.62 -17.32
CA PRO A 508 22.04 -17.62 -16.90
C PRO A 508 22.33 -17.56 -15.39
N HIS A 509 21.71 -18.45 -14.62
CA HIS A 509 21.91 -18.55 -13.16
C HIS A 509 23.38 -18.78 -12.73
N ASN A 510 24.24 -19.33 -13.59
CA ASN A 510 25.64 -19.66 -13.28
C ASN A 510 26.55 -18.46 -12.94
N ARG A 511 26.09 -17.20 -13.07
CA ARG A 511 26.84 -16.01 -12.63
C ARG A 511 26.64 -15.61 -11.16
N LEU A 512 25.86 -16.36 -10.39
CA LEU A 512 25.49 -16.02 -9.00
C LEU A 512 26.33 -16.71 -7.91
N ALA A 513 27.37 -17.46 -8.26
CA ALA A 513 28.20 -18.20 -7.30
C ALA A 513 29.71 -17.82 -7.40
N PRO A 514 30.28 -17.12 -6.40
CA PRO A 514 31.73 -16.94 -6.30
C PRO A 514 32.39 -18.24 -5.78
N ARG A 515 32.94 -19.06 -6.69
CA ARG A 515 33.80 -20.18 -6.31
C ARG A 515 35.21 -19.69 -5.97
N HIS A 516 35.51 -19.55 -4.68
CA HIS A 516 36.88 -19.51 -4.16
C HIS A 516 36.96 -20.33 -2.87
N GLY A 517 38.07 -21.05 -2.66
CA GLY A 517 38.41 -21.68 -1.37
C GLY A 517 38.27 -23.21 -1.28
N ALA A 518 38.86 -23.98 -2.20
CA ALA A 518 39.29 -25.37 -1.95
C ALA A 518 40.25 -25.88 -3.05
N GLN A 519 41.56 -25.79 -2.81
CA GLN A 519 42.64 -26.51 -3.50
C GLN A 519 43.81 -26.65 -2.51
N VAL A 520 44.78 -27.55 -2.75
CA VAL A 520 45.82 -28.03 -1.79
C VAL A 520 45.17 -28.94 -0.73
N LEU A 521 45.57 -30.19 -0.45
CA LEU A 521 46.62 -31.17 -0.90
C LEU A 521 45.95 -32.58 -0.78
N ALA A 522 46.43 -33.74 -1.28
CA ALA A 522 47.72 -34.17 -1.82
C ALA A 522 47.58 -35.31 -2.88
N ASP A 523 48.69 -35.68 -3.52
CA ASP A 523 48.80 -36.73 -4.54
C ASP A 523 49.02 -38.15 -4.00
N THR A 524 48.57 -39.19 -4.72
CA THR A 524 49.42 -40.32 -5.21
C THR A 524 48.63 -41.31 -6.11
N PRO A 525 49.24 -41.90 -7.17
CA PRO A 525 48.56 -42.87 -8.07
C PRO A 525 49.16 -44.30 -8.10
N GLY A 526 48.36 -45.29 -8.52
CA GLY A 526 48.75 -46.69 -8.83
C GLY A 526 48.01 -47.77 -8.02
N LEU A 527 47.88 -49.04 -8.45
CA LEU A 527 48.23 -49.68 -9.73
C LEU A 527 47.41 -51.00 -9.95
N VAL A 528 46.88 -51.20 -11.17
CA VAL A 528 46.72 -52.49 -11.93
C VAL A 528 46.18 -53.80 -11.28
N MET A 529 44.97 -54.21 -11.73
CA MET A 529 44.46 -55.56 -12.14
C MET A 529 44.51 -56.85 -11.26
N GLY A 530 43.41 -57.63 -11.34
CA GLY A 530 43.28 -59.05 -10.92
C GLY A 530 41.88 -59.38 -10.32
N VAL A 531 40.80 -59.60 -11.09
CA VAL A 531 40.39 -60.83 -11.82
C VAL A 531 39.88 -61.98 -10.91
N LEU A 532 38.56 -62.25 -10.96
CA LEU A 532 37.76 -63.50 -10.75
C LEU A 532 38.20 -64.53 -9.64
N ASP A 533 37.34 -65.23 -8.89
CA ASP A 533 35.94 -65.64 -9.15
C ASP A 533 35.19 -66.17 -7.88
N LEU A 534 33.88 -66.40 -8.03
CA LEU A 534 32.97 -67.37 -7.33
C LEU A 534 32.98 -67.65 -5.80
N ALA A 535 31.84 -67.28 -5.19
CA ALA A 535 30.93 -68.11 -4.33
C ALA A 535 31.33 -68.66 -2.94
N VAL A 536 30.41 -68.53 -1.95
CA VAL A 536 29.70 -69.62 -1.20
C VAL A 536 28.85 -69.00 -0.06
N GLY A 537 27.75 -69.65 0.35
CA GLY A 537 26.92 -69.27 1.52
C GLY A 537 27.45 -69.86 2.85
N ASN A 538 26.70 -70.07 3.94
CA ASN A 538 25.29 -69.86 4.29
C ASN A 538 25.15 -70.05 5.83
N SER A 539 24.20 -69.39 6.52
CA SER A 539 23.75 -69.71 7.90
C SER A 539 22.44 -68.96 8.23
N THR A 540 21.27 -69.61 8.40
CA THR A 540 20.75 -70.38 9.57
C THR A 540 20.41 -69.52 10.80
N LEU A 541 19.26 -69.66 11.48
CA LEU A 541 18.09 -70.53 11.26
C LEU A 541 16.80 -69.97 11.96
N ARG A 542 15.69 -70.71 11.79
CA ARG A 542 14.32 -70.51 12.34
C ARG A 542 14.18 -71.35 13.65
N PRO A 543 13.03 -71.92 14.13
CA PRO A 543 11.62 -71.97 13.67
C PRO A 543 10.82 -70.75 14.19
N GLU A 544 9.48 -70.60 14.15
CA GLU A 544 8.29 -71.42 13.81
C GLU A 544 7.38 -70.65 12.79
N GLY A 545 6.07 -70.86 12.61
CA GLY A 545 5.17 -71.98 12.95
C GLY A 545 3.85 -71.91 12.15
N ALA A 546 3.22 -73.08 11.92
CA ALA A 546 1.94 -73.31 11.24
C ALA A 546 1.84 -73.06 9.71
N GLU A 547 1.18 -74.00 9.04
CA GLU A 547 0.92 -74.12 7.58
C GLU A 547 -0.56 -73.73 7.28
N THR A 548 -1.15 -73.70 6.08
CA THR A 548 -0.88 -74.14 4.68
C THR A 548 -1.75 -73.19 3.76
N ALA A 549 -1.83 -73.17 2.41
CA ALA A 549 -1.30 -74.00 1.31
C ALA A 549 -1.21 -73.24 -0.05
N GLU A 550 -0.85 -74.02 -1.06
CA GLU A 550 -0.83 -73.95 -2.54
C GLU A 550 -2.12 -73.45 -3.28
N LEU A 551 -2.14 -73.16 -4.61
CA LEU A 551 -1.22 -73.48 -5.76
C LEU A 551 -1.26 -72.41 -6.91
N GLN A 552 -0.57 -72.68 -8.03
CA GLN A 552 -0.33 -71.88 -9.27
C GLN A 552 -1.59 -71.34 -10.02
N GLY A 553 -1.53 -70.43 -11.02
CA GLY A 553 -0.43 -69.62 -11.60
C GLY A 553 -0.73 -69.10 -13.05
N THR A 554 -0.27 -67.87 -13.40
CA THR A 554 -0.31 -67.20 -14.74
C THR A 554 -1.64 -66.96 -15.49
N PHE A 555 -1.92 -65.70 -15.90
CA PHE A 555 -2.15 -65.29 -17.31
C PHE A 555 -2.20 -63.73 -17.45
N VAL A 556 -2.19 -63.22 -18.69
CA VAL A 556 -2.12 -61.77 -19.05
C VAL A 556 -3.49 -61.20 -19.45
N PRO A 557 -3.82 -59.94 -19.12
CA PRO A 557 -5.01 -59.23 -19.64
C PRO A 557 -4.67 -58.16 -20.70
N GLU A 558 -5.47 -58.10 -21.78
CA GLU A 558 -5.49 -56.98 -22.74
C GLU A 558 -6.96 -56.51 -23.01
N VAL A 559 -7.15 -55.45 -23.81
CA VAL A 559 -8.33 -54.56 -23.78
C VAL A 559 -9.40 -54.90 -24.82
N PRO A 560 -10.69 -54.59 -24.55
CA PRO A 560 -11.58 -54.11 -25.62
C PRO A 560 -12.41 -52.84 -25.29
N VAL A 561 -12.91 -52.18 -26.34
CA VAL A 561 -13.59 -50.86 -26.38
C VAL A 561 -15.09 -51.03 -26.73
N TRP A 562 -15.98 -50.06 -26.40
CA TRP A 562 -17.41 -50.12 -26.77
C TRP A 562 -18.10 -48.79 -27.17
N ARG A 563 -18.79 -48.79 -28.34
CA ARG A 563 -19.85 -47.90 -28.91
C ARG A 563 -19.98 -48.20 -30.44
N PRO A 564 -21.02 -47.77 -31.23
CA PRO A 564 -22.35 -47.16 -30.95
C PRO A 564 -23.54 -47.78 -31.80
N LYS A 565 -24.66 -47.03 -32.01
CA LYS A 565 -25.87 -47.23 -32.89
C LYS A 565 -27.12 -47.92 -32.23
N ALA A 566 -28.39 -47.78 -32.68
CA ALA A 566 -29.17 -46.75 -33.44
C ALA A 566 -30.73 -47.03 -33.39
N SER A 567 -31.59 -46.10 -33.87
CA SER A 567 -33.09 -46.03 -33.74
C SER A 567 -33.89 -46.49 -35.00
N PRO A 568 -35.21 -46.18 -35.28
CA PRO A 568 -36.28 -45.37 -34.63
C PRO A 568 -37.52 -46.24 -34.19
N PRO A 569 -38.85 -46.15 -34.57
CA PRO A 569 -39.67 -45.29 -35.50
C PRO A 569 -41.02 -44.68 -34.97
N GLN A 570 -41.64 -43.78 -35.78
CA GLN A 570 -43.08 -43.51 -36.15
C GLN A 570 -44.33 -43.73 -35.23
N GLU A 571 -45.46 -42.98 -35.31
CA GLU A 571 -45.84 -41.64 -35.88
C GLU A 571 -47.31 -41.20 -35.49
N LEU A 572 -47.81 -40.04 -36.01
CA LEU A 572 -49.19 -39.43 -35.94
C LEU A 572 -49.64 -38.86 -34.55
N HIS A 573 -50.40 -37.76 -34.39
CA HIS A 573 -51.05 -36.70 -35.22
C HIS A 573 -50.95 -35.33 -34.46
N ALA A 574 -50.57 -34.19 -35.08
CA ALA A 574 -51.39 -33.13 -35.73
C ALA A 574 -52.34 -32.27 -34.82
N GLY A 575 -52.21 -30.92 -34.84
CA GLY A 575 -53.15 -29.99 -34.17
C GLY A 575 -52.77 -28.48 -34.21
N ARG A 576 -53.74 -27.61 -34.57
CA ARG A 576 -53.65 -26.13 -34.69
C ARG A 576 -53.99 -25.37 -33.39
N GLY A 577 -53.64 -24.08 -33.30
CA GLY A 577 -54.42 -23.04 -32.57
C GLY A 577 -55.24 -22.17 -33.56
N PRO A 578 -55.98 -21.11 -33.16
CA PRO A 578 -55.81 -20.25 -31.97
C PRO A 578 -57.16 -19.89 -31.24
N GLU A 579 -57.35 -18.61 -30.84
CA GLU A 579 -58.58 -17.93 -30.31
C GLU A 579 -58.86 -17.98 -28.79
N GLY A 580 -59.85 -17.20 -28.29
CA GLY A 580 -59.79 -16.52 -26.97
C GLY A 580 -61.02 -16.52 -26.00
N PRO A 581 -61.50 -15.33 -25.52
CA PRO A 581 -61.93 -15.08 -24.12
C PRO A 581 -63.44 -15.23 -23.78
N PRO A 582 -63.83 -15.27 -22.47
CA PRO A 582 -64.48 -14.12 -21.75
C PRO A 582 -63.92 -13.88 -20.30
N GLU A 583 -63.90 -12.67 -19.69
CA GLU A 583 -64.96 -11.87 -19.00
C GLU A 583 -65.59 -12.57 -17.76
N LEU A 584 -65.96 -12.01 -16.58
CA LEU A 584 -66.06 -10.71 -15.82
C LEU A 584 -66.67 -11.11 -14.41
N PRO A 585 -67.15 -10.26 -13.45
CA PRO A 585 -66.92 -8.84 -13.05
C PRO A 585 -66.35 -8.69 -11.59
N ALA A 586 -65.76 -7.57 -11.13
CA ALA A 586 -66.32 -6.39 -10.38
C ALA A 586 -67.18 -6.70 -9.10
N VAL A 587 -67.25 -5.91 -8.00
CA VAL A 587 -67.12 -4.44 -7.75
C VAL A 587 -66.43 -4.11 -6.34
N PRO A 588 -66.56 -2.97 -5.59
CA PRO A 588 -65.40 -2.07 -5.27
C PRO A 588 -65.11 -1.71 -3.77
N GLN A 589 -64.25 -0.68 -3.59
CA GLN A 589 -63.91 0.15 -2.40
C GLN A 589 -62.80 -0.42 -1.47
N GLU A 590 -61.87 0.38 -0.89
CA GLU A 590 -61.73 1.86 -0.87
C GLU A 590 -60.26 2.33 -1.10
N ALA A 591 -59.95 3.61 -0.77
CA ALA A 591 -58.75 4.39 -1.13
C ALA A 591 -57.39 3.86 -0.59
N GLU A 592 -56.20 4.36 -0.97
CA GLU A 592 -55.83 5.67 -1.57
C GLU A 592 -54.48 5.59 -2.33
N LEU A 593 -54.29 6.31 -3.45
CA LEU A 593 -53.01 6.39 -4.16
C LEU A 593 -52.92 7.55 -5.19
N GLU A 594 -52.21 8.64 -4.85
CA GLU A 594 -51.70 9.70 -5.79
C GLU A 594 -52.78 10.47 -6.63
N PRO A 595 -52.44 11.45 -7.50
CA PRO A 595 -51.20 12.25 -7.66
C PRO A 595 -51.44 13.79 -7.70
N LEU A 596 -50.40 14.56 -8.06
CA LEU A 596 -50.39 15.73 -9.00
C LEU A 596 -49.87 17.09 -8.48
N GLN A 597 -48.99 17.68 -9.31
CA GLN A 597 -48.91 19.11 -9.74
C GLN A 597 -48.83 20.27 -8.72
N GLY A 598 -48.13 21.34 -9.14
CA GLY A 598 -48.58 22.71 -8.83
C GLY A 598 -47.53 23.70 -8.30
N LEU A 599 -46.90 24.45 -9.20
CA LEU A 599 -46.21 25.71 -8.86
C LEU A 599 -47.23 26.86 -8.74
N ARG A 600 -47.20 27.61 -7.63
CA ARG A 600 -47.64 29.03 -7.42
C ARG A 600 -47.39 29.40 -5.93
N HIS A 601 -47.24 30.66 -5.51
CA HIS A 601 -47.39 31.93 -6.23
C HIS A 601 -46.28 32.95 -5.89
N LEU A 602 -45.91 33.71 -6.92
CA LEU A 602 -45.00 34.85 -7.02
C LEU A 602 -45.00 35.89 -5.88
N SER A 603 -43.83 36.54 -5.72
CA SER A 603 -43.75 38.00 -5.51
C SER A 603 -43.06 38.68 -6.71
N LYS A 604 -43.38 39.95 -6.97
CA LYS A 604 -42.85 40.80 -8.06
C LYS A 604 -41.52 41.45 -7.60
N ARG A 605 -40.58 41.94 -8.43
CA ARG A 605 -40.54 42.51 -9.81
C ARG A 605 -39.12 42.21 -10.41
N ASP A 606 -38.67 42.62 -11.60
CA ASP A 606 -39.23 43.44 -12.70
C ASP A 606 -38.85 42.86 -14.10
N ILE A 607 -38.40 43.65 -15.09
CA ILE A 607 -38.43 43.30 -16.54
C ILE A 607 -37.13 43.68 -17.31
N GLY A 608 -36.71 42.85 -18.28
CA GLY A 608 -35.70 43.18 -19.30
C GLY A 608 -35.50 42.11 -20.41
N ALA A 609 -35.47 42.51 -21.68
CA ALA A 609 -35.29 41.66 -22.89
C ALA A 609 -33.90 40.95 -22.92
N VAL A 610 -33.71 39.70 -23.36
CA VAL A 610 -33.97 39.05 -24.68
C VAL A 610 -33.02 39.51 -25.80
N GLY A 611 -32.22 38.56 -26.34
CA GLY A 611 -31.40 38.71 -27.53
C GLY A 611 -30.55 37.47 -27.84
N LEU A 612 -30.78 36.82 -28.99
CA LEU A 612 -30.01 35.68 -29.51
C LEU A 612 -29.16 36.11 -30.71
N ALA A 613 -28.02 35.47 -30.94
CA ALA A 613 -27.29 35.52 -32.20
C ALA A 613 -26.48 34.23 -32.44
N GLU A 614 -26.49 33.74 -33.68
CA GLU A 614 -25.64 32.66 -34.20
C GLU A 614 -24.95 33.15 -35.52
N PRO A 615 -24.20 32.34 -36.31
CA PRO A 615 -22.98 32.84 -36.97
C PRO A 615 -23.17 33.44 -38.37
N TRP A 616 -22.09 34.07 -38.86
CA TRP A 616 -21.97 34.59 -40.23
C TRP A 616 -20.87 33.90 -41.04
N ALA A 617 -21.04 33.89 -42.36
CA ALA A 617 -20.09 33.33 -43.32
C ALA A 617 -19.94 34.21 -44.58
N GLY A 618 -18.69 34.47 -44.96
CA GLY A 618 -18.20 34.60 -46.33
C GLY A 618 -18.72 35.72 -47.25
N LYS A 619 -17.81 36.61 -47.67
CA LYS A 619 -17.68 37.01 -49.08
C LYS A 619 -16.27 37.53 -49.41
N ASN A 620 -15.95 37.54 -50.71
CA ASN A 620 -14.58 37.59 -51.24
C ASN A 620 -14.21 38.98 -51.78
N HIS A 621 -12.91 39.28 -51.87
CA HIS A 621 -12.34 40.12 -52.93
C HIS A 621 -10.94 39.59 -53.35
N LEU A 622 -10.36 40.14 -54.42
CA LEU A 622 -9.37 39.50 -55.30
C LEU A 622 -7.98 40.20 -55.24
N GLY A 623 -6.88 39.47 -55.46
CA GLY A 623 -5.55 40.06 -55.70
C GLY A 623 -4.35 39.13 -55.45
N ASP A 624 -3.77 38.60 -56.52
CA ASP A 624 -2.45 37.94 -56.63
C ASP A 624 -1.62 38.74 -57.69
N PRO A 625 -0.31 38.53 -57.98
CA PRO A 625 0.52 37.34 -57.71
C PRO A 625 1.95 37.57 -57.15
N ALA A 626 2.60 36.51 -56.63
CA ALA A 626 3.91 35.97 -57.07
C ALA A 626 4.62 35.10 -56.02
N GLU A 627 5.35 34.07 -56.50
CA GLU A 627 6.08 33.05 -55.72
C GLU A 627 7.60 33.41 -55.53
N PRO A 628 8.45 32.67 -54.75
CA PRO A 628 8.41 31.22 -54.49
C PRO A 628 8.60 30.73 -53.03
N ARG A 629 8.50 29.40 -52.90
CA ARG A 629 8.38 28.60 -51.67
C ARG A 629 9.73 28.22 -51.05
N TYR A 630 9.72 27.93 -49.75
CA TYR A 630 10.52 26.84 -49.17
C TYR A 630 9.67 26.05 -48.16
N LEU A 631 9.73 24.71 -48.20
CA LEU A 631 8.98 23.84 -47.28
C LEU A 631 9.77 23.59 -45.98
N GLY A 632 9.10 23.71 -44.82
CA GLY A 632 9.71 23.61 -43.49
C GLY A 632 8.84 22.84 -42.47
N ARG A 633 8.51 21.59 -42.78
CA ARG A 633 7.86 20.53 -41.96
C ARG A 633 7.66 20.85 -40.46
N SER A 634 6.41 21.10 -40.05
CA SER A 634 6.05 21.34 -38.64
C SER A 634 6.24 20.09 -37.75
N SER A 635 7.08 20.22 -36.72
CA SER A 635 7.21 19.24 -35.64
C SER A 635 6.38 19.67 -34.43
N LYS A 636 5.49 18.80 -33.93
CA LYS A 636 4.70 19.05 -32.72
C LYS A 636 5.57 18.90 -31.46
N GLN A 637 6.31 19.95 -31.13
CA GLN A 637 7.03 20.06 -29.86
C GLN A 637 6.02 20.06 -28.69
N LEU A 638 6.24 19.21 -27.68
CA LEU A 638 5.39 19.15 -26.49
C LEU A 638 6.21 19.55 -25.25
N ALA A 639 6.32 20.85 -25.02
CA ALA A 639 6.86 21.38 -23.77
C ALA A 639 5.93 21.02 -22.58
N SER A 640 6.52 20.86 -21.39
CA SER A 640 5.77 20.63 -20.16
C SER A 640 5.06 21.91 -19.70
N MET A 641 3.82 22.11 -20.13
CA MET A 641 2.97 23.25 -19.72
C MET A 641 2.76 23.28 -18.19
N PRO A 642 3.13 24.38 -17.49
CA PRO A 642 2.85 24.55 -16.07
C PRO A 642 1.50 25.25 -15.85
N GLU A 643 0.43 24.50 -15.63
CA GLU A 643 -0.84 25.09 -15.17
C GLU A 643 -0.73 25.53 -13.69
N GLY A 644 -1.33 26.69 -13.38
CA GLY A 644 -1.06 27.43 -12.15
C GLY A 644 -1.61 26.78 -10.87
N LYS A 645 -0.84 26.88 -9.79
CA LYS A 645 -1.30 26.60 -8.42
C LYS A 645 -1.68 27.91 -7.70
N PRO A 646 -2.74 27.95 -6.88
CA PRO A 646 -2.94 29.03 -5.93
C PRO A 646 -1.79 29.06 -4.90
N LYS A 647 -1.35 30.26 -4.51
CA LYS A 647 -0.23 30.46 -3.59
C LYS A 647 -0.65 30.25 -2.13
N ALA A 648 0.22 29.60 -1.36
CA ALA A 648 0.32 29.74 0.09
C ALA A 648 1.80 30.10 0.42
N PRO A 649 2.09 30.90 1.46
CA PRO A 649 3.37 31.58 1.59
C PRO A 649 4.51 30.71 2.15
N GLY A 650 5.69 30.84 1.54
CA GLY A 650 6.97 30.32 2.01
C GLY A 650 8.10 31.31 1.66
N GLY A 651 9.08 31.47 2.56
CA GLY A 651 10.01 32.62 2.55
C GLY A 651 11.12 32.59 1.47
N PRO A 652 11.63 33.76 1.03
CA PRO A 652 12.55 33.88 -0.11
C PRO A 652 14.04 33.80 0.27
N TRP A 653 14.55 32.62 0.64
CA TRP A 653 15.96 32.45 1.08
C TRP A 653 16.73 31.25 0.47
N LEU A 654 16.20 30.60 -0.58
CA LEU A 654 16.82 29.41 -1.20
C LEU A 654 16.96 29.48 -2.74
N GLN A 655 17.10 30.68 -3.32
CA GLN A 655 17.30 30.88 -4.78
C GLN A 655 18.60 31.60 -5.16
N VAL A 656 19.55 31.78 -4.23
CA VAL A 656 20.76 32.61 -4.45
C VAL A 656 22.06 31.78 -4.59
N LEU A 657 22.11 30.56 -4.05
CA LEU A 657 23.33 29.71 -4.06
C LEU A 657 23.32 28.72 -5.23
N GLY A 658 23.29 29.25 -6.46
CA GLY A 658 23.35 28.50 -7.71
C GLY A 658 24.51 28.89 -8.64
N GLY A 659 25.47 29.70 -8.17
CA GLY A 659 26.69 30.06 -8.88
C GLY A 659 27.88 29.19 -8.48
N GLY A 660 28.75 28.86 -9.42
CA GLY A 660 29.96 28.07 -9.16
C GLY A 660 31.03 28.90 -8.46
N PHE A 661 31.52 28.45 -7.31
CA PHE A 661 32.65 29.05 -6.60
C PHE A 661 33.99 28.67 -7.24
N SER A 662 34.94 29.60 -7.21
CA SER A 662 36.31 29.38 -7.67
C SER A 662 37.16 28.74 -6.57
N HIS A 663 38.28 28.11 -6.96
CA HIS A 663 39.19 27.47 -6.01
C HIS A 663 39.79 28.45 -4.97
N LEU A 664 39.82 29.75 -5.29
CA LEU A 664 40.18 30.83 -4.37
C LEU A 664 39.19 30.98 -3.20
N ASP A 665 37.88 30.95 -3.49
CA ASP A 665 36.83 31.21 -2.50
C ASP A 665 36.81 30.14 -1.40
N ILE A 666 37.05 28.88 -1.80
CA ILE A 666 37.16 27.74 -0.88
C ILE A 666 38.38 27.91 0.03
N SER A 667 39.52 28.35 -0.51
CA SER A 667 40.74 28.59 0.28
C SER A 667 40.57 29.73 1.28
N LEU A 668 39.93 30.83 0.87
CA LEU A 668 39.60 31.96 1.75
C LEU A 668 38.65 31.54 2.88
N CYS A 669 37.58 30.79 2.56
CA CYS A 669 36.68 30.23 3.56
C CYS A 669 37.40 29.34 4.58
N VAL A 670 38.25 28.40 4.13
CA VAL A 670 39.02 27.53 5.04
C VAL A 670 39.93 28.36 5.96
N GLY A 671 40.61 29.38 5.44
CA GLY A 671 41.42 30.30 6.24
C GLY A 671 40.62 31.04 7.31
N LEU A 672 39.46 31.61 6.94
CA LEU A 672 38.58 32.33 7.87
C LEU A 672 37.98 31.40 8.94
N TYR A 673 37.59 30.18 8.59
CA TYR A 673 37.14 29.18 9.57
C TYR A 673 38.26 28.74 10.52
N SER A 674 39.50 28.58 10.03
CA SER A 674 40.65 28.28 10.89
C SER A 674 40.98 29.41 11.87
N LEU A 675 40.94 30.68 11.41
CA LEU A 675 41.13 31.84 12.28
C LEU A 675 40.02 31.97 13.33
N SER A 676 38.76 31.73 12.93
CA SER A 676 37.61 31.71 13.86
C SER A 676 37.76 30.61 14.93
N PHE A 677 38.15 29.40 14.53
CA PHE A 677 38.42 28.29 15.46
C PHE A 677 39.55 28.61 16.45
N LEU A 678 40.65 29.22 15.99
CA LEU A 678 41.74 29.66 16.86
C LEU A 678 41.29 30.75 17.85
N GLY A 679 40.45 31.70 17.41
CA GLY A 679 39.85 32.71 18.27
C GLY A 679 38.94 32.12 19.36
N LEU A 680 38.08 31.16 18.99
CA LEU A 680 37.24 30.42 19.94
C LEU A 680 38.08 29.60 20.92
N LEU A 681 39.17 28.98 20.46
CA LEU A 681 40.09 28.23 21.33
C LEU A 681 40.79 29.16 22.35
N ALA A 682 41.22 30.35 21.93
CA ALA A 682 41.80 31.37 22.80
C ALA A 682 40.78 31.94 23.82
N ALA A 683 39.54 32.13 23.41
CA ALA A 683 38.45 32.52 24.31
C ALA A 683 38.17 31.41 25.35
N TYR A 684 38.12 30.15 24.91
CA TYR A 684 37.91 28.99 25.78
C TYR A 684 39.04 28.82 26.81
N THR A 685 40.31 28.91 26.40
CA THR A 685 41.45 28.81 27.34
C THR A 685 41.47 29.98 28.33
N SER A 686 41.16 31.20 27.87
CA SER A 686 41.04 32.40 28.74
C SER A 686 39.92 32.26 29.77
N PHE A 687 38.74 31.76 29.36
CA PHE A 687 37.62 31.49 30.26
C PHE A 687 37.97 30.37 31.26
N ARG A 688 38.60 29.29 30.79
CA ARG A 688 39.06 28.17 31.63
C ARG A 688 40.17 28.58 32.61
N ALA A 689 40.99 29.58 32.29
CA ALA A 689 41.95 30.19 33.21
C ALA A 689 41.25 31.04 34.27
N ARG A 690 40.31 31.92 33.90
CA ARG A 690 39.51 32.71 34.86
C ARG A 690 38.71 31.82 35.82
N MET A 691 38.08 30.75 35.32
CA MET A 691 37.36 29.76 36.14
C MET A 691 38.26 28.99 37.11
N ARG A 692 39.57 28.88 36.84
CA ARG A 692 40.55 28.33 37.78
C ARG A 692 40.98 29.34 38.84
N ALA A 693 41.23 30.59 38.46
CA ALA A 693 41.56 31.67 39.40
C ALA A 693 40.44 31.92 40.43
N LEU A 694 39.18 31.88 39.98
CA LEU A 694 38.00 32.00 40.85
C LEU A 694 37.82 30.82 41.83
N LYS A 695 38.42 29.65 41.56
CA LYS A 695 38.44 28.50 42.49
C LYS A 695 39.63 28.50 43.46
N GLY A 696 40.52 29.50 43.40
CA GLY A 696 41.70 29.60 44.25
C GLY A 696 41.56 30.46 45.51
N HIS A 697 40.40 31.09 45.75
CA HIS A 697 40.23 32.15 46.76
C HIS A 697 39.21 31.81 47.87
N SER A 698 39.00 30.53 48.18
CA SER A 698 38.10 30.08 49.24
C SER A 698 38.81 29.13 50.23
N SER A 699 39.78 29.67 50.95
CA SER A 699 40.45 28.99 52.09
C SER A 699 40.65 30.01 53.22
N HIS A 700 39.80 29.95 54.24
CA HIS A 700 39.99 30.74 55.47
C HIS A 700 41.23 30.24 56.24
N PRO A 701 42.03 31.13 56.85
CA PRO A 701 43.00 30.75 57.86
C PRO A 701 42.28 30.32 59.15
N ALA A 702 42.93 29.45 59.93
CA ALA A 702 42.41 28.99 61.22
C ALA A 702 43.01 29.79 62.39
N ALA A 703 42.14 30.16 63.34
CA ALA A 703 42.44 30.53 64.73
C ALA A 703 41.17 30.31 65.55
#